data_AF-F7FEG6-F1
#
_entry.id   AF-F7FEG6-F1
#
_cell.length_a   1.000
_cell.length_b   1.000
_cell.length_c   1.000
_cell.angle_alpha   90.00
_cell.angle_beta   90.00
_cell.angle_gamma   90.00
#
_symmetry.space_group_name_H-M   'P 1'
#
loop_
_entity.id
_entity.type
_entity.pdbx_description
1 polymer ?
#
loop_
_entity_poly.entity_id
_entity_poly.type
_entity_poly.pdbx_seq_one_letter_code
_entity_poly.pdbx_strand_id
1 'polypeptide(L)'
;MGGRWPGLPPLPPLPLLLPLLLPLLLSGSGSGSGSWEASGEVPEGPDGLFAAGVAAYARRDWASVVLYMERALRAQAALRALRLRCRGACAARHPWPPPDPPPDAPGTPEPPPALRDLRFFGPVLGRAACLRRCLGPSAKQLQPLAEQLDLEFQKRSPYNYLQVAYFKINKLSRAVAAAYTFFVGNPEHVEMRQNLDYYRTMAGVEESDFKDLEAKPHMHEFRLGVRFYSEEQPEEAIPHLEAALREYFVADEECRTLCEGPYDYEGYNYLDYNADLLQAITDHYIQVLNCKQNCVIELASHPSREKPFEDFLPSHFNYLQFAYYNTGNYTQAIECAKTYLLFFPNDEVMQQNLAYYTAVLGEEQAGPIEPRESARAYRERSLMEKELLFFTYDAFGIPFVDPDTWTPEEVIPKRLQEKRKVERETAERISQEIGNLMKEIETLVEEKTKESVDVSMLVREGGPLLYDGIEVAMNSKSLNGSQRVVMDGVISAEECRELQRLTNAAATAGDGYRGRTSPHTPSETFYGVTVFKALKLGQEGRVPMQSARLYYNVTEKVRRVMESYFRLDTSLYFSYSHLVCRTAIEEAQAERTDSSHPVHVDNCILNAEALVCVKEPPAYTFRDYSAILYLNGDFDGGNFYFTELDAKTVTAEVQPQCGRAVGFSSGEENPHGVKAVTRGQRCAIALWFTLDPRHSERDRVQADDLVKMLFGPDAEEVDLSREAAGQGQPAPPEPLAGPRAGDKDEL
;
A
#
# COMPACT_ATOMS: atom_id res chain seq x y z
N MET A 1 71.35 -28.45 -43.45
CA MET A 1 70.23 -28.64 -44.41
C MET A 1 69.14 -27.66 -43.96
N GLY A 2 68.68 -26.62 -44.67
CA GLY A 2 68.85 -26.18 -46.07
C GLY A 2 67.62 -26.53 -46.91
N GLY A 3 66.91 -25.63 -47.63
CA GLY A 3 66.96 -24.15 -47.80
C GLY A 3 65.64 -23.46 -47.35
N ARG A 4 65.40 -22.14 -47.41
CA ARG A 4 65.51 -21.11 -48.50
C ARG A 4 64.57 -21.37 -49.70
N TRP A 5 63.82 -20.40 -50.28
CA TRP A 5 63.62 -18.92 -50.06
C TRP A 5 62.26 -18.40 -50.69
N PRO A 6 61.94 -17.08 -50.78
CA PRO A 6 60.55 -16.53 -50.84
C PRO A 6 60.12 -15.80 -52.16
N GLY A 7 58.97 -15.09 -52.18
CA GLY A 7 58.65 -14.05 -53.20
C GLY A 7 57.29 -13.30 -53.08
N LEU A 8 57.32 -11.96 -53.21
CA LEU A 8 56.21 -10.98 -53.48
C LEU A 8 56.47 -10.38 -54.91
N PRO A 9 55.74 -9.37 -55.49
CA PRO A 9 54.62 -8.48 -55.07
C PRO A 9 53.41 -8.61 -56.07
N PRO A 10 52.61 -7.62 -56.58
CA PRO A 10 52.46 -6.16 -56.35
C PRO A 10 50.99 -5.61 -56.30
N LEU A 11 50.83 -4.30 -56.58
CA LEU A 11 49.62 -3.45 -56.74
C LEU A 11 49.86 -2.47 -57.93
N PRO A 12 48.98 -1.51 -58.33
CA PRO A 12 47.61 -1.18 -57.89
C PRO A 12 46.59 -1.49 -59.03
N PRO A 13 45.68 -0.65 -59.60
CA PRO A 13 45.38 0.80 -59.51
C PRO A 13 44.02 1.15 -58.83
N LEU A 14 43.45 2.32 -59.15
CA LEU A 14 42.13 2.87 -58.75
C LEU A 14 41.49 3.53 -60.01
N PRO A 15 40.14 3.75 -60.10
CA PRO A 15 39.50 4.87 -59.36
C PRO A 15 38.00 4.73 -58.95
N LEU A 16 37.63 5.47 -57.88
CA LEU A 16 36.37 6.26 -57.68
C LEU A 16 35.03 5.65 -58.18
N LEU A 17 34.03 5.29 -57.36
CA LEU A 17 33.37 6.08 -56.32
C LEU A 17 32.29 5.26 -55.54
N LEU A 18 31.97 5.68 -54.32
CA LEU A 18 30.80 5.27 -53.52
C LEU A 18 29.51 5.98 -54.04
N PRO A 19 28.25 5.60 -53.65
CA PRO A 19 27.82 5.31 -52.28
C PRO A 19 26.87 4.11 -52.01
N LEU A 20 26.91 3.66 -50.74
CA LEU A 20 25.88 2.95 -49.95
C LEU A 20 24.96 1.90 -50.62
N LEU A 21 25.14 0.63 -50.22
CA LEU A 21 24.22 -0.10 -49.31
C LEU A 21 24.77 -1.51 -48.98
N LEU A 22 24.11 -2.21 -48.03
CA LEU A 22 24.44 -3.51 -47.40
C LEU A 22 25.46 -3.48 -46.23
N PRO A 23 25.42 -4.47 -45.31
CA PRO A 23 24.64 -5.72 -45.35
C PRO A 23 23.59 -5.91 -44.24
N LEU A 24 22.54 -6.69 -44.57
CA LEU A 24 21.87 -7.55 -43.59
C LEU A 24 22.83 -8.65 -43.15
N LEU A 25 22.92 -8.93 -41.85
CA LEU A 25 22.86 -10.27 -41.23
C LEU A 25 23.36 -10.22 -39.78
N LEU A 26 22.43 -10.27 -38.80
CA LEU A 26 22.61 -10.86 -37.46
C LEU A 26 21.30 -10.68 -36.65
N SER A 27 20.27 -11.47 -36.99
CA SER A 27 18.99 -11.51 -36.27
C SER A 27 18.59 -12.96 -36.00
N GLY A 28 19.33 -13.60 -35.09
CA GLY A 28 19.21 -15.01 -34.73
C GLY A 28 18.58 -15.22 -33.34
N SER A 29 17.41 -14.65 -33.09
CA SER A 29 16.62 -14.89 -31.88
C SER A 29 15.17 -15.18 -32.25
N GLY A 30 14.60 -16.23 -31.63
CA GLY A 30 13.33 -16.82 -32.06
C GLY A 30 12.10 -16.00 -31.67
N SER A 31 11.73 -15.01 -32.49
CA SER A 31 10.46 -14.29 -32.34
C SER A 31 9.28 -15.21 -32.69
N GLY A 32 8.59 -15.70 -31.66
CA GLY A 32 7.28 -16.35 -31.78
C GLY A 32 6.17 -15.36 -32.14
N SER A 33 6.28 -14.69 -33.29
CA SER A 33 5.32 -13.70 -33.78
C SER A 33 4.03 -14.36 -34.29
N GLY A 34 3.23 -14.89 -33.36
CA GLY A 34 1.87 -15.31 -33.65
C GLY A 34 1.05 -14.13 -34.18
N SER A 35 0.42 -14.29 -35.34
CA SER A 35 -0.38 -13.25 -35.99
C SER A 35 -1.71 -13.02 -35.25
N TRP A 36 -1.89 -11.85 -34.64
CA TRP A 36 -3.10 -11.46 -33.91
C TRP A 36 -4.06 -10.56 -34.70
N GLU A 37 -3.88 -10.42 -36.00
CA GLU A 37 -4.76 -9.64 -36.91
C GLU A 37 -5.89 -10.48 -37.54
N ALA A 38 -6.15 -11.70 -37.04
CA ALA A 38 -7.02 -12.69 -37.69
C ALA A 38 -8.21 -13.19 -36.85
N SER A 39 -8.58 -12.50 -35.76
CA SER A 39 -9.87 -12.67 -35.09
C SER A 39 -10.42 -11.31 -34.63
N GLY A 40 -11.71 -11.06 -34.90
CA GLY A 40 -12.40 -9.81 -34.56
C GLY A 40 -12.83 -9.71 -33.10
N GLU A 41 -12.13 -10.39 -32.19
CA GLU A 41 -12.43 -10.42 -30.76
C GLU A 41 -11.68 -9.28 -30.06
N VAL A 42 -12.35 -8.56 -29.16
CA VAL A 42 -11.66 -7.63 -28.27
C VAL A 42 -10.80 -8.46 -27.32
N PRO A 43 -9.47 -8.23 -27.22
CA PRO A 43 -8.63 -8.99 -26.31
C PRO A 43 -9.13 -8.86 -24.87
N GLU A 44 -9.39 -10.00 -24.23
CA GLU A 44 -9.75 -10.05 -22.80
C GLU A 44 -8.65 -9.34 -21.98
N GLY A 45 -9.07 -8.43 -21.10
CA GLY A 45 -8.15 -7.64 -20.28
C GLY A 45 -7.37 -8.49 -19.27
N PRO A 46 -6.21 -8.01 -18.80
CA PRO A 46 -5.49 -8.64 -17.68
C PRO A 46 -6.41 -8.92 -16.48
N ASP A 47 -7.35 -8.01 -16.18
CA ASP A 47 -8.36 -8.17 -15.13
C ASP A 47 -9.23 -9.41 -15.30
N GLY A 48 -9.86 -9.54 -16.48
CA GLY A 48 -10.79 -10.63 -16.77
C GLY A 48 -10.08 -11.99 -16.83
N LEU A 49 -8.84 -12.00 -17.33
CA LEU A 49 -7.99 -13.19 -17.38
C LEU A 49 -7.54 -13.61 -15.98
N PHE A 50 -7.14 -12.67 -15.12
CA PHE A 50 -6.78 -12.96 -13.73
C PHE A 50 -8.01 -13.47 -12.95
N ALA A 51 -9.15 -12.79 -13.05
CA ALA A 51 -10.40 -13.20 -12.40
C ALA A 51 -10.89 -14.58 -12.87
N ALA A 52 -10.79 -14.89 -14.17
CA ALA A 52 -11.11 -16.21 -14.71
C ALA A 52 -10.15 -17.30 -14.18
N GLY A 53 -8.87 -16.97 -14.00
CA GLY A 53 -7.88 -17.85 -13.37
C GLY A 53 -8.17 -18.12 -11.89
N VAL A 54 -8.53 -17.10 -11.10
CA VAL A 54 -8.93 -17.25 -9.70
C VAL A 54 -10.22 -18.09 -9.59
N ALA A 55 -11.20 -17.85 -10.47
CA ALA A 55 -12.42 -18.64 -10.53
C ALA A 55 -12.17 -20.11 -10.94
N ALA A 56 -11.21 -20.36 -11.84
CA ALA A 56 -10.78 -21.73 -12.18
C ALA A 56 -10.06 -22.41 -10.99
N TYR A 57 -9.27 -21.65 -10.21
CA TYR A 57 -8.58 -22.14 -9.02
C TYR A 57 -9.57 -22.59 -7.93
N ALA A 58 -10.60 -21.78 -7.67
CA ALA A 58 -11.68 -22.14 -6.75
C ALA A 58 -12.41 -23.43 -7.18
N ARG A 59 -12.58 -23.66 -8.49
CA ARG A 59 -13.13 -24.91 -9.05
C ARG A 59 -12.13 -26.06 -9.16
N ARG A 60 -10.87 -25.88 -8.73
CA ARG A 60 -9.76 -26.85 -8.85
C ARG A 60 -9.45 -27.30 -10.28
N ASP A 61 -9.76 -26.45 -11.26
CA ASP A 61 -9.47 -26.68 -12.69
C ASP A 61 -8.05 -26.18 -13.03
N TRP A 62 -7.05 -26.99 -12.66
CA TRP A 62 -5.63 -26.64 -12.78
C TRP A 62 -5.19 -26.34 -14.22
N ALA A 63 -5.82 -26.94 -15.22
CA ALA A 63 -5.53 -26.69 -16.62
C ALA A 63 -5.99 -25.28 -17.03
N SER A 64 -7.21 -24.90 -16.65
CA SER A 64 -7.71 -23.53 -16.87
C SER A 64 -6.95 -22.50 -16.03
N VAL A 65 -6.53 -22.80 -14.79
CA VAL A 65 -5.69 -21.88 -13.99
C VAL A 65 -4.42 -21.53 -14.75
N VAL A 66 -3.69 -22.53 -15.27
CA VAL A 66 -2.48 -22.30 -16.07
C VAL A 66 -2.79 -21.47 -17.31
N LEU A 67 -3.84 -21.83 -18.07
CA LEU A 67 -4.23 -21.12 -19.29
C LEU A 67 -4.55 -19.64 -19.01
N TYR A 68 -5.37 -19.35 -18.01
CA TYR A 68 -5.81 -18.00 -17.70
C TYR A 68 -4.69 -17.16 -17.05
N MET A 69 -3.92 -17.71 -16.12
CA MET A 69 -2.80 -16.97 -15.50
C MET A 69 -1.63 -16.72 -16.46
N GLU A 70 -1.26 -17.70 -17.31
CA GLU A 70 -0.28 -17.45 -18.38
C GLU A 70 -0.80 -16.44 -19.41
N ARG A 71 -2.11 -16.37 -19.67
CA ARG A 71 -2.70 -15.32 -20.53
C ARG A 71 -2.69 -13.96 -19.83
N ALA A 72 -3.03 -13.88 -18.55
CA ALA A 72 -3.08 -12.64 -17.76
C ALA A 72 -1.69 -11.97 -17.69
N LEU A 73 -0.64 -12.72 -17.35
CA LEU A 73 0.76 -12.25 -17.34
C LEU A 73 1.19 -11.72 -18.71
N ARG A 74 0.89 -12.45 -19.80
CA ARG A 74 1.20 -12.00 -21.17
C ARG A 74 0.40 -10.77 -21.59
N ALA A 75 -0.87 -10.66 -21.19
CA ALA A 75 -1.70 -9.50 -21.47
C ALA A 75 -1.18 -8.26 -20.74
N GLN A 76 -0.76 -8.40 -19.48
CA GLN A 76 -0.20 -7.32 -18.66
C GLN A 76 1.14 -6.84 -19.22
N ALA A 77 2.05 -7.77 -19.58
CA ALA A 77 3.31 -7.44 -20.24
C ALA A 77 3.07 -6.74 -21.61
N ALA A 78 2.12 -7.21 -22.40
CA ALA A 78 1.74 -6.58 -23.67
C ALA A 78 1.13 -5.18 -23.47
N LEU A 79 0.36 -4.96 -22.40
CA LEU A 79 -0.21 -3.66 -22.04
C LEU A 79 0.87 -2.67 -21.59
N ARG A 80 1.85 -3.10 -20.77
CA ARG A 80 3.03 -2.30 -20.42
C ARG A 80 3.83 -1.92 -21.67
N ALA A 81 4.14 -2.90 -22.53
CA ALA A 81 4.86 -2.67 -23.79
C ALA A 81 4.10 -1.79 -24.80
N LEU A 82 2.76 -1.82 -24.81
CA LEU A 82 1.92 -0.91 -25.58
C LEU A 82 1.99 0.52 -25.02
N ARG A 83 1.82 0.69 -23.70
CA ARG A 83 1.91 2.00 -23.01
C ARG A 83 3.27 2.66 -23.27
N LEU A 84 4.37 1.93 -23.10
CA LEU A 84 5.74 2.36 -23.39
C LEU A 84 5.92 2.79 -24.85
N ARG A 85 5.65 1.87 -25.79
CA ARG A 85 5.82 2.13 -27.24
C ARG A 85 5.01 3.33 -27.70
N CYS A 86 3.77 3.48 -27.23
CA CYS A 86 2.92 4.61 -27.60
C CYS A 86 3.45 5.94 -27.04
N ARG A 87 3.87 6.01 -25.77
CA ARG A 87 4.40 7.24 -25.20
C ARG A 87 5.73 7.64 -25.83
N GLY A 88 6.70 6.73 -25.92
CA GLY A 88 7.98 6.99 -26.59
C GLY A 88 7.82 7.46 -28.04
N ALA A 89 7.01 6.75 -28.85
CA ALA A 89 6.78 7.14 -30.25
C ALA A 89 6.02 8.47 -30.38
N CYS A 90 5.05 8.76 -29.51
CA CYS A 90 4.34 10.04 -29.53
C CYS A 90 5.20 11.21 -29.03
N ALA A 91 6.08 10.99 -28.06
CA ALA A 91 7.06 11.98 -27.60
C ALA A 91 8.10 12.30 -28.68
N ALA A 92 8.64 11.28 -29.36
CA ALA A 92 9.57 11.44 -30.47
C ALA A 92 8.94 12.11 -31.70
N ARG A 93 7.65 11.85 -31.97
CA ARG A 93 6.88 12.51 -33.05
C ARG A 93 6.54 13.96 -32.74
N HIS A 94 6.36 14.30 -31.47
CA HIS A 94 6.02 15.62 -30.98
C HIS A 94 7.02 16.05 -29.89
N PRO A 95 8.28 16.33 -30.27
CA PRO A 95 9.31 16.75 -29.32
C PRO A 95 8.92 18.10 -28.70
N TRP A 96 9.47 18.37 -27.52
CA TRP A 96 9.40 19.71 -26.94
C TRP A 96 10.19 20.70 -27.81
N PRO A 97 9.80 21.98 -27.85
CA PRO A 97 10.61 22.99 -28.53
C PRO A 97 12.00 23.06 -27.86
N PRO A 98 13.07 23.38 -28.61
CA PRO A 98 14.34 23.73 -27.98
C PRO A 98 14.15 24.96 -27.08
N PRO A 99 15.05 25.19 -26.10
CA PRO A 99 15.10 26.45 -25.38
C PRO A 99 15.11 27.64 -26.34
N ASP A 100 14.44 28.74 -25.98
CA ASP A 100 14.64 29.99 -26.70
C ASP A 100 16.15 30.38 -26.61
N PRO A 101 16.74 30.92 -27.68
CA PRO A 101 18.16 31.30 -27.68
C PRO A 101 18.44 32.35 -26.59
N PRO A 102 19.68 32.43 -26.06
CA PRO A 102 20.04 33.46 -25.09
C PRO A 102 19.82 34.86 -25.69
N PRO A 103 19.43 35.87 -24.89
CA PRO A 103 19.00 37.17 -25.39
C PRO A 103 20.06 37.93 -26.21
N ASP A 104 21.34 37.61 -26.00
CA ASP A 104 22.48 38.18 -26.73
C ASP A 104 22.79 37.47 -28.07
N ALA A 105 22.00 36.48 -28.49
CA ALA A 105 22.23 35.69 -29.71
C ALA A 105 22.05 36.54 -31.00
N PRO A 106 23.11 36.79 -31.80
CA PRO A 106 23.01 37.71 -32.93
C PRO A 106 22.17 37.16 -34.08
N GLY A 107 21.03 37.82 -34.34
CA GLY A 107 20.27 37.66 -35.60
C GLY A 107 19.05 36.75 -35.56
N THR A 108 18.76 36.07 -34.44
CA THR A 108 17.47 35.39 -34.25
C THR A 108 16.44 36.36 -33.64
N PRO A 109 15.34 36.72 -34.35
CA PRO A 109 14.29 37.52 -33.73
C PRO A 109 13.59 36.69 -32.65
N GLU A 110 13.54 37.22 -31.42
CA GLU A 110 12.77 36.57 -30.35
C GLU A 110 11.30 36.40 -30.76
N PRO A 111 10.66 35.29 -30.37
CA PRO A 111 9.21 35.14 -30.54
C PRO A 111 8.51 36.18 -29.65
N PRO A 112 7.43 36.84 -30.12
CA PRO A 112 6.56 37.61 -29.25
C PRO A 112 6.19 36.79 -28.00
N PRO A 113 6.33 37.33 -26.77
CA PRO A 113 6.09 36.58 -25.54
C PRO A 113 4.70 35.90 -25.48
N ALA A 114 3.71 36.53 -26.11
CA ALA A 114 2.34 36.03 -26.29
C ALA A 114 2.19 34.84 -27.27
N LEU A 115 3.29 34.16 -27.64
CA LEU A 115 3.31 32.91 -28.40
C LEU A 115 4.10 31.78 -27.71
N ARG A 116 4.70 32.03 -26.54
CA ARG A 116 5.50 31.03 -25.79
C ARG A 116 4.63 29.88 -25.26
N ASP A 117 3.44 30.20 -24.79
CA ASP A 117 2.39 29.25 -24.40
C ASP A 117 1.96 28.35 -25.58
N LEU A 118 1.70 28.94 -26.75
CA LEU A 118 1.29 28.20 -27.95
C LEU A 118 2.40 27.26 -28.46
N ARG A 119 3.68 27.65 -28.29
CA ARG A 119 4.85 26.78 -28.56
C ARG A 119 4.94 25.57 -27.64
N PHE A 120 4.47 25.69 -26.39
CA PHE A 120 4.42 24.58 -25.44
C PHE A 120 3.18 23.69 -25.67
N PHE A 121 1.98 24.28 -25.76
CA PHE A 121 0.74 23.52 -25.89
C PHE A 121 0.55 22.85 -27.26
N GLY A 122 1.19 23.33 -28.33
CA GLY A 122 1.17 22.66 -29.63
C GLY A 122 1.67 21.20 -29.56
N PRO A 123 2.89 20.94 -29.06
CA PRO A 123 3.38 19.60 -28.73
C PRO A 123 2.51 18.84 -27.73
N VAL A 124 1.97 19.46 -26.66
CA VAL A 124 1.04 18.79 -25.72
C VAL A 124 -0.17 18.21 -26.46
N LEU A 125 -0.85 19.03 -27.27
CA LEU A 125 -2.01 18.61 -28.06
C LEU A 125 -1.65 17.55 -29.11
N GLY A 126 -0.47 17.66 -29.72
CA GLY A 126 0.09 16.64 -30.61
C GLY A 126 0.30 15.29 -29.93
N ARG A 127 0.96 15.26 -28.76
CA ARG A 127 1.15 14.06 -27.93
C ARG A 127 -0.19 13.46 -27.52
N ALA A 128 -1.12 14.26 -26.99
CA ALA A 128 -2.44 13.79 -26.57
C ALA A 128 -3.25 13.18 -27.73
N ALA A 129 -3.25 13.83 -28.90
CA ALA A 129 -3.92 13.32 -30.09
C ALA A 129 -3.26 12.05 -30.65
N CYS A 130 -1.93 11.93 -30.53
CA CYS A 130 -1.18 10.73 -30.89
C CYS A 130 -1.48 9.56 -29.93
N LEU A 131 -1.42 9.78 -28.61
CA LEU A 131 -1.70 8.78 -27.58
C LEU A 131 -3.14 8.24 -27.68
N ARG A 132 -4.13 9.12 -27.87
CA ARG A 132 -5.53 8.73 -28.08
C ARG A 132 -5.74 7.82 -29.30
N ARG A 133 -4.86 7.90 -30.31
CA ARG A 133 -4.90 7.01 -31.49
C ARG A 133 -4.12 5.72 -31.25
N CYS A 134 -2.96 5.80 -30.60
CA CYS A 134 -2.06 4.67 -30.39
C CYS A 134 -2.57 3.66 -29.34
N LEU A 135 -3.18 4.15 -28.26
CA LEU A 135 -3.76 3.33 -27.19
C LEU A 135 -5.18 2.82 -27.54
N GLY A 136 -5.84 3.45 -28.52
CA GLY A 136 -7.15 3.05 -29.03
C GLY A 136 -8.31 3.15 -28.03
N PRO A 137 -9.51 2.63 -28.40
CA PRO A 137 -10.63 2.53 -27.47
C PRO A 137 -10.41 1.47 -26.39
N SER A 138 -9.67 0.39 -26.70
CA SER A 138 -9.44 -0.74 -25.81
C SER A 138 -8.77 -0.33 -24.50
N ALA A 139 -7.78 0.57 -24.55
CA ALA A 139 -7.13 1.06 -23.34
C ALA A 139 -8.09 1.73 -22.34
N LYS A 140 -9.18 2.37 -22.80
CA LYS A 140 -10.20 2.96 -21.91
C LYS A 140 -11.08 1.93 -21.22
N GLN A 141 -11.21 0.73 -21.78
CA GLN A 141 -11.95 -0.37 -21.18
C GLN A 141 -11.08 -1.16 -20.16
N LEU A 142 -9.76 -0.93 -20.17
CA LEU A 142 -8.75 -1.58 -19.33
C LEU A 142 -8.18 -0.63 -18.26
N GLN A 143 -9.02 0.27 -17.73
CA GLN A 143 -8.57 1.41 -16.91
C GLN A 143 -9.28 1.58 -15.55
N PRO A 144 -10.59 1.31 -15.36
CA PRO A 144 -11.28 1.58 -14.09
C PRO A 144 -11.00 0.63 -12.92
N LEU A 145 -10.20 -0.43 -13.10
CA LEU A 145 -9.92 -1.44 -12.07
C LEU A 145 -8.41 -1.61 -11.78
N ALA A 146 -7.59 -0.74 -12.38
CA ALA A 146 -6.17 -0.98 -12.61
C ALA A 146 -5.32 -1.07 -11.34
N GLU A 147 -5.43 -0.17 -10.36
CA GLU A 147 -4.48 -0.16 -9.23
C GLU A 147 -4.48 -1.46 -8.40
N GLN A 148 -5.66 -2.05 -8.17
CA GLN A 148 -5.76 -3.29 -7.41
C GLN A 148 -5.17 -4.47 -8.16
N LEU A 149 -5.34 -4.51 -9.49
CA LEU A 149 -4.74 -5.53 -10.34
C LEU A 149 -3.23 -5.33 -10.50
N ASP A 150 -2.80 -4.08 -10.73
CA ASP A 150 -1.38 -3.71 -10.83
C ASP A 150 -0.66 -4.06 -9.51
N LEU A 151 -1.31 -3.92 -8.35
CA LEU A 151 -0.80 -4.39 -7.05
C LEU A 151 -0.69 -5.93 -6.97
N GLU A 152 -1.67 -6.69 -7.47
CA GLU A 152 -1.59 -8.16 -7.52
C GLU A 152 -0.48 -8.64 -8.48
N PHE A 153 -0.21 -7.93 -9.57
CA PHE A 153 0.94 -8.20 -10.44
C PHE A 153 2.27 -7.78 -9.80
N GLN A 154 2.35 -6.62 -9.13
CA GLN A 154 3.55 -6.20 -8.38
C GLN A 154 3.91 -7.19 -7.26
N LYS A 155 2.91 -7.71 -6.54
CA LYS A 155 3.04 -8.81 -5.56
C LYS A 155 3.25 -10.18 -6.19
N ARG A 156 3.29 -10.29 -7.53
CA ARG A 156 3.47 -11.52 -8.29
C ARG A 156 2.42 -12.60 -7.98
N SER A 157 1.24 -12.23 -7.48
CA SER A 157 0.14 -13.15 -7.10
C SER A 157 -0.22 -14.21 -8.16
N PRO A 158 -0.21 -13.95 -9.49
CA PRO A 158 -0.42 -14.99 -10.50
C PRO A 158 0.49 -16.21 -10.35
N TYR A 159 1.73 -16.01 -9.86
CA TYR A 159 2.70 -17.08 -9.67
C TYR A 159 2.38 -17.99 -8.47
N ASN A 160 1.68 -17.49 -7.44
CA ASN A 160 1.17 -18.32 -6.34
C ASN A 160 0.07 -19.28 -6.82
N TYR A 161 -0.83 -18.81 -7.69
CA TYR A 161 -1.82 -19.69 -8.34
C TYR A 161 -1.17 -20.68 -9.31
N LEU A 162 -0.17 -20.22 -10.09
CA LEU A 162 0.55 -21.05 -11.05
C LEU A 162 1.37 -22.16 -10.41
N GLN A 163 2.05 -21.93 -9.27
CA GLN A 163 2.90 -22.97 -8.66
C GLN A 163 2.07 -24.18 -8.22
N VAL A 164 0.93 -23.95 -7.55
CA VAL A 164 -0.02 -25.00 -7.19
C VAL A 164 -0.55 -25.69 -8.45
N ALA A 165 -1.00 -24.93 -9.45
CA ALA A 165 -1.57 -25.52 -10.67
C ALA A 165 -0.56 -26.37 -11.45
N TYR A 166 0.70 -25.92 -11.58
CA TYR A 166 1.78 -26.70 -12.20
C TYR A 166 2.13 -27.96 -11.42
N PHE A 167 2.17 -27.89 -10.08
CA PHE A 167 2.37 -29.06 -9.24
C PHE A 167 1.27 -30.10 -9.43
N LYS A 168 -0.01 -29.67 -9.43
CA LYS A 168 -1.17 -30.57 -9.63
C LYS A 168 -1.25 -31.18 -11.03
N ILE A 169 -0.58 -30.61 -12.04
CA ILE A 169 -0.44 -31.21 -13.39
C ILE A 169 0.95 -31.82 -13.66
N ASN A 170 1.73 -32.10 -12.59
CA ASN A 170 3.04 -32.75 -12.63
C ASN A 170 4.09 -32.05 -13.52
N LYS A 171 4.14 -30.70 -13.49
CA LYS A 171 5.16 -29.88 -14.17
C LYS A 171 6.09 -29.23 -13.14
N LEU A 172 6.84 -30.06 -12.40
CA LEU A 172 7.62 -29.65 -11.22
C LEU A 172 8.53 -28.43 -11.48
N SER A 173 9.38 -28.45 -12.50
CA SER A 173 10.27 -27.31 -12.83
C SER A 173 9.55 -25.97 -13.07
N ARG A 174 8.32 -26.00 -13.61
CA ARG A 174 7.47 -24.81 -13.74
C ARG A 174 6.78 -24.42 -12.42
N ALA A 175 6.48 -25.39 -11.56
CA ALA A 175 5.98 -25.12 -10.21
C ALA A 175 7.05 -24.43 -9.36
N VAL A 176 8.28 -24.95 -9.35
CA VAL A 176 9.42 -24.38 -8.61
C VAL A 176 9.74 -22.96 -9.10
N ALA A 177 9.85 -22.74 -10.41
CA ALA A 177 10.12 -21.41 -10.96
C ALA A 177 9.01 -20.40 -10.60
N ALA A 178 7.74 -20.81 -10.60
CA ALA A 178 6.63 -19.95 -10.18
C ALA A 178 6.66 -19.68 -8.66
N ALA A 179 6.88 -20.71 -7.83
CA ALA A 179 7.02 -20.57 -6.39
C ALA A 179 8.17 -19.62 -6.01
N TYR A 180 9.31 -19.75 -6.68
CA TYR A 180 10.48 -18.90 -6.46
C TYR A 180 10.23 -17.47 -6.94
N THR A 181 9.59 -17.27 -8.09
CA THR A 181 9.19 -15.94 -8.59
C THR A 181 8.29 -15.21 -7.57
N PHE A 182 7.28 -15.90 -7.03
CA PHE A 182 6.40 -15.34 -5.99
C PHE A 182 7.15 -15.10 -4.66
N PHE A 183 7.98 -16.04 -4.21
CA PHE A 183 8.74 -15.93 -2.97
C PHE A 183 9.76 -14.80 -3.00
N VAL A 184 10.47 -14.59 -4.12
CA VAL A 184 11.32 -13.41 -4.29
C VAL A 184 10.47 -12.15 -4.09
N GLY A 185 9.28 -12.10 -4.70
CA GLY A 185 8.30 -11.02 -4.53
C GLY A 185 7.78 -10.80 -3.09
N ASN A 186 7.80 -11.85 -2.27
CA ASN A 186 7.16 -11.89 -0.94
C ASN A 186 8.02 -12.75 0.03
N PRO A 187 9.21 -12.28 0.46
CA PRO A 187 10.18 -13.11 1.18
C PRO A 187 9.67 -13.61 2.54
N GLU A 188 8.74 -12.88 3.17
CA GLU A 188 8.11 -13.25 4.44
C GLU A 188 6.88 -14.16 4.31
N HIS A 189 6.55 -14.62 3.10
CA HIS A 189 5.43 -15.56 2.89
C HIS A 189 5.83 -16.98 3.35
N VAL A 190 5.65 -17.26 4.64
CA VAL A 190 6.05 -18.50 5.34
C VAL A 190 5.64 -19.76 4.58
N GLU A 191 4.40 -19.86 4.10
CA GLU A 191 3.93 -21.02 3.32
C GLU A 191 4.75 -21.25 2.03
N MET A 192 5.20 -20.18 1.37
CA MET A 192 5.97 -20.32 0.13
C MET A 192 7.43 -20.70 0.42
N ARG A 193 7.98 -20.23 1.54
CA ARG A 193 9.26 -20.68 2.09
C ARG A 193 9.22 -22.21 2.30
N GLN A 194 8.18 -22.70 2.96
CA GLN A 194 7.93 -24.13 3.18
C GLN A 194 7.70 -24.92 1.87
N ASN A 195 6.94 -24.37 0.91
CA ASN A 195 6.74 -25.00 -0.40
C ASN A 195 8.08 -25.14 -1.17
N LEU A 196 8.96 -24.13 -1.12
CA LEU A 196 10.27 -24.19 -1.75
C LEU A 196 11.20 -25.19 -1.07
N ASP A 197 11.21 -25.26 0.27
CA ASP A 197 11.96 -26.27 0.99
C ASP A 197 11.45 -27.69 0.72
N TYR A 198 10.13 -27.88 0.58
CA TYR A 198 9.55 -29.13 0.11
C TYR A 198 10.02 -29.47 -1.32
N TYR A 199 9.95 -28.51 -2.26
CA TYR A 199 10.42 -28.71 -3.64
C TYR A 199 11.90 -29.09 -3.73
N ARG A 200 12.78 -28.55 -2.87
CA ARG A 200 14.21 -28.97 -2.77
C ARG A 200 14.40 -30.43 -2.42
N THR A 201 13.42 -31.08 -1.77
CA THR A 201 13.49 -32.51 -1.41
C THR A 201 12.90 -33.44 -2.49
N MET A 202 12.30 -32.90 -3.56
CA MET A 202 11.64 -33.70 -4.59
C MET A 202 12.62 -34.23 -5.64
N ALA A 203 12.56 -35.54 -5.91
CA ALA A 203 13.30 -36.15 -7.01
C ALA A 203 12.85 -35.57 -8.37
N GLY A 204 13.79 -35.04 -9.15
CA GLY A 204 13.53 -34.41 -10.45
C GLY A 204 13.27 -32.90 -10.40
N VAL A 205 13.59 -32.25 -9.28
CA VAL A 205 13.82 -30.79 -9.20
C VAL A 205 15.32 -30.54 -9.19
N GLU A 206 15.79 -29.60 -10.01
CA GLU A 206 17.20 -29.18 -10.08
C GLU A 206 17.37 -27.75 -9.54
N GLU A 207 18.56 -27.37 -9.07
CA GLU A 207 18.81 -26.00 -8.57
C GLU A 207 18.53 -24.93 -9.64
N SER A 208 18.69 -25.27 -10.93
CA SER A 208 18.36 -24.42 -12.08
C SER A 208 16.85 -24.13 -12.27
N ASP A 209 15.97 -24.80 -11.52
CA ASP A 209 14.53 -24.50 -11.53
C ASP A 209 14.16 -23.34 -10.59
N PHE A 210 15.00 -23.00 -9.61
CA PHE A 210 14.82 -21.91 -8.66
C PHE A 210 15.19 -20.55 -9.28
N LYS A 211 14.49 -20.18 -10.36
CA LYS A 211 14.70 -18.93 -11.12
C LYS A 211 13.54 -17.96 -10.96
N ASP A 212 13.87 -16.69 -10.82
CA ASP A 212 12.89 -15.60 -10.87
C ASP A 212 12.55 -15.31 -12.34
N LEU A 213 11.28 -15.52 -12.71
CA LEU A 213 10.75 -15.31 -14.06
C LEU A 213 10.51 -13.83 -14.37
N GLU A 214 10.63 -12.94 -13.38
CA GLU A 214 10.51 -11.49 -13.50
C GLU A 214 11.73 -10.74 -12.93
N ALA A 215 12.92 -11.36 -12.99
CA ALA A 215 14.17 -10.69 -12.65
C ALA A 215 14.41 -9.47 -13.55
N LYS A 216 14.48 -8.25 -12.97
CA LYS A 216 14.81 -7.03 -13.72
C LYS A 216 16.29 -7.11 -14.20
N PRO A 217 16.60 -6.91 -15.50
CA PRO A 217 17.95 -7.12 -16.04
C PRO A 217 19.04 -6.34 -15.31
N HIS A 218 18.85 -5.04 -15.07
CA HIS A 218 19.82 -4.19 -14.39
C HIS A 218 20.19 -4.70 -12.99
N MET A 219 19.19 -5.19 -12.25
CA MET A 219 19.34 -5.72 -10.90
C MET A 219 19.97 -7.13 -10.90
N HIS A 220 19.70 -7.94 -11.93
CA HIS A 220 20.36 -9.23 -12.12
C HIS A 220 21.87 -9.06 -12.35
N GLU A 221 22.23 -8.22 -13.33
CA GLU A 221 23.61 -7.90 -13.68
C GLU A 221 24.36 -7.26 -12.51
N PHE A 222 23.73 -6.31 -11.78
CA PHE A 222 24.33 -5.70 -10.59
C PHE A 222 24.66 -6.74 -9.51
N ARG A 223 23.73 -7.67 -9.24
CA ARG A 223 23.94 -8.73 -8.23
C ARG A 223 24.92 -9.82 -8.67
N LEU A 224 25.26 -9.92 -9.96
CA LEU A 224 26.39 -10.72 -10.43
C LEU A 224 27.70 -9.94 -10.30
N GLY A 225 27.75 -8.69 -10.75
CA GLY A 225 28.92 -7.83 -10.66
C GLY A 225 29.42 -7.62 -9.23
N VAL A 226 28.52 -7.31 -8.30
CA VAL A 226 28.83 -7.17 -6.86
C VAL A 226 29.26 -8.50 -6.25
N ARG A 227 28.84 -9.66 -6.79
CA ARG A 227 29.31 -10.96 -6.31
C ARG A 227 30.74 -11.22 -6.74
N PHE A 228 31.06 -11.10 -8.02
CA PHE A 228 32.43 -11.26 -8.51
C PHE A 228 33.39 -10.26 -7.86
N TYR A 229 32.95 -9.01 -7.63
CA TYR A 229 33.68 -8.02 -6.84
C TYR A 229 33.98 -8.52 -5.42
N SER A 230 32.99 -9.12 -4.75
CA SER A 230 33.12 -9.67 -3.39
C SER A 230 33.94 -10.98 -3.33
N GLU A 231 34.07 -11.68 -4.46
CA GLU A 231 34.89 -12.88 -4.65
C GLU A 231 36.30 -12.54 -5.21
N GLU A 232 36.72 -11.27 -5.11
CA GLU A 232 38.01 -10.72 -5.57
C GLU A 232 38.32 -10.96 -7.06
N GLN A 233 37.27 -11.03 -7.90
CA GLN A 233 37.32 -11.27 -9.35
C GLN A 233 36.91 -9.99 -10.13
N PRO A 234 37.81 -8.99 -10.29
CA PRO A 234 37.46 -7.72 -10.90
C PRO A 234 37.29 -7.79 -12.43
N GLU A 235 37.98 -8.71 -13.12
CA GLU A 235 37.84 -8.88 -14.58
C GLU A 235 36.44 -9.38 -14.95
N GLU A 236 35.86 -10.25 -14.14
CA GLU A 236 34.49 -10.76 -14.24
C GLU A 236 33.45 -9.75 -13.70
N ALA A 237 33.79 -8.96 -12.68
CA ALA A 237 32.88 -7.96 -12.11
C ALA A 237 32.56 -6.80 -13.08
N ILE A 238 33.58 -6.28 -13.78
CA ILE A 238 33.44 -5.13 -14.70
C ILE A 238 32.34 -5.32 -15.76
N PRO A 239 32.31 -6.39 -16.59
CA PRO A 239 31.32 -6.53 -17.65
C PRO A 239 29.89 -6.63 -17.11
N HIS A 240 29.69 -7.24 -15.94
CA HIS A 240 28.38 -7.30 -15.28
C HIS A 240 27.96 -5.95 -14.70
N LEU A 241 28.87 -5.19 -14.06
CA LEU A 241 28.56 -3.83 -13.57
C LEU A 241 28.29 -2.83 -14.71
N GLU A 242 28.99 -2.94 -15.84
CA GLU A 242 28.74 -2.14 -17.04
C GLU A 242 27.50 -2.60 -17.84
N ALA A 243 27.07 -3.85 -17.70
CA ALA A 243 25.75 -4.28 -18.14
C ALA A 243 24.64 -3.69 -17.25
N ALA A 244 24.81 -3.77 -15.94
CA ALA A 244 23.89 -3.23 -14.95
C ALA A 244 23.61 -1.73 -15.17
N LEU A 245 24.65 -0.91 -15.38
CA LEU A 245 24.51 0.52 -15.68
C LEU A 245 23.73 0.79 -16.97
N ARG A 246 23.98 0.03 -18.04
CA ARG A 246 23.29 0.23 -19.33
C ARG A 246 21.82 -0.13 -19.22
N GLU A 247 21.51 -1.26 -18.59
CA GLU A 247 20.13 -1.69 -18.36
C GLU A 247 19.42 -0.78 -17.33
N TYR A 248 20.13 -0.18 -16.37
CA TYR A 248 19.57 0.79 -15.41
C TYR A 248 18.97 1.99 -16.14
N PHE A 249 19.71 2.61 -17.07
CA PHE A 249 19.20 3.77 -17.81
C PHE A 249 18.04 3.42 -18.76
N VAL A 250 17.97 2.17 -19.25
CA VAL A 250 16.81 1.67 -20.00
C VAL A 250 15.58 1.53 -19.07
N ALA A 251 15.77 0.93 -17.89
CA ALA A 251 14.70 0.77 -16.90
C ALA A 251 14.21 2.11 -16.33
N ASP A 252 15.10 3.11 -16.17
CA ASP A 252 14.78 4.46 -15.71
C ASP A 252 13.85 5.16 -16.70
N GLU A 253 14.23 5.18 -17.98
CA GLU A 253 13.42 5.80 -19.03
C GLU A 253 12.10 5.03 -19.25
N GLU A 254 12.06 3.70 -19.10
CA GLU A 254 10.80 2.94 -19.08
C GLU A 254 9.89 3.35 -17.92
N CYS A 255 10.41 3.36 -16.68
CA CYS A 255 9.63 3.73 -15.50
C CYS A 255 9.09 5.16 -15.63
N ARG A 256 9.94 6.11 -16.02
CA ARG A 256 9.60 7.52 -16.19
C ARG A 256 8.63 7.75 -17.35
N THR A 257 8.70 6.94 -18.41
CA THR A 257 7.68 6.88 -19.46
C THR A 257 6.36 6.31 -18.95
N LEU A 258 6.38 5.39 -17.98
CA LEU A 258 5.17 4.81 -17.41
C LEU A 258 4.40 5.76 -16.46
N CYS A 259 5.08 6.73 -15.86
CA CYS A 259 4.50 7.76 -15.00
C CYS A 259 3.52 8.75 -15.67
N GLU A 260 3.47 8.87 -17.00
CA GLU A 260 2.58 9.83 -17.69
C GLU A 260 1.11 9.32 -17.79
N GLY A 261 0.57 8.89 -16.64
CA GLY A 261 -0.74 8.24 -16.45
C GLY A 261 -1.96 9.15 -16.57
N PRO A 262 -3.16 8.66 -16.21
CA PRO A 262 -4.27 9.54 -15.80
C PRO A 262 -3.90 10.28 -14.50
N TYR A 263 -4.66 11.31 -14.15
CA TYR A 263 -4.63 11.81 -12.77
C TYR A 263 -5.21 10.75 -11.84
N ASP A 264 -4.55 10.52 -10.71
CA ASP A 264 -5.02 9.65 -9.64
C ASP A 264 -5.68 10.50 -8.55
N TYR A 265 -6.84 10.07 -8.07
CA TYR A 265 -7.63 10.78 -7.08
C TYR A 265 -7.68 9.96 -5.80
N GLU A 266 -6.90 10.35 -4.78
CA GLU A 266 -6.88 9.64 -3.50
C GLU A 266 -8.31 9.50 -2.92
N GLY A 267 -8.79 8.26 -2.85
CA GLY A 267 -10.11 7.93 -2.30
C GLY A 267 -11.28 8.58 -3.05
N TYR A 268 -11.97 9.51 -2.38
CA TYR A 268 -13.15 10.20 -2.91
C TYR A 268 -12.87 11.63 -3.38
N ASN A 269 -11.61 12.08 -3.37
CA ASN A 269 -11.23 13.47 -3.66
C ASN A 269 -11.68 13.96 -5.07
N TYR A 270 -11.99 13.04 -5.99
CA TYR A 270 -12.57 13.37 -7.31
C TYR A 270 -13.96 14.02 -7.25
N LEU A 271 -14.69 13.89 -6.14
CA LEU A 271 -16.02 14.50 -5.95
C LEU A 271 -15.92 15.99 -5.57
N ASP A 272 -14.89 16.34 -4.79
CA ASP A 272 -14.65 17.70 -4.31
C ASP A 272 -13.66 18.51 -5.18
N TYR A 273 -13.10 17.88 -6.22
CA TYR A 273 -12.04 18.44 -7.07
C TYR A 273 -12.52 19.62 -7.95
N ASN A 274 -12.35 20.84 -7.43
CA ASN A 274 -12.72 22.09 -8.08
C ASN A 274 -11.50 22.97 -8.40
N ALA A 275 -10.59 22.43 -9.23
CA ALA A 275 -9.38 23.12 -9.68
C ALA A 275 -9.63 24.00 -10.92
N ASP A 276 -8.93 25.14 -11.01
CA ASP A 276 -8.80 25.92 -12.25
C ASP A 276 -7.82 25.27 -13.25
N LEU A 277 -7.65 25.86 -14.43
CA LEU A 277 -6.78 25.32 -15.49
C LEU A 277 -5.31 25.17 -15.06
N LEU A 278 -4.77 26.12 -14.31
CA LEU A 278 -3.37 26.11 -13.87
C LEU A 278 -3.18 25.19 -12.67
N GLN A 279 -4.16 25.14 -11.75
CA GLN A 279 -4.19 24.14 -10.68
C GLN A 279 -4.23 22.72 -11.26
N ALA A 280 -5.16 22.43 -12.18
CA ALA A 280 -5.28 21.10 -12.79
C ALA A 280 -4.05 20.67 -13.63
N ILE A 281 -3.33 21.62 -14.23
CA ILE A 281 -2.03 21.34 -14.85
C ILE A 281 -0.96 21.08 -13.79
N THR A 282 -0.94 21.84 -12.69
CA THR A 282 0.05 21.74 -11.61
C THR A 282 -0.10 20.41 -10.87
N ASP A 283 -1.28 20.09 -10.35
CA ASP A 283 -1.56 18.88 -9.59
C ASP A 283 -1.12 17.62 -10.36
N HIS A 284 -1.56 17.53 -11.63
CA HIS A 284 -1.26 16.39 -12.48
C HIS A 284 0.22 16.33 -12.91
N TYR A 285 0.85 17.47 -13.20
CA TYR A 285 2.28 17.48 -13.52
C TYR A 285 3.14 17.11 -12.30
N ILE A 286 2.72 17.51 -11.09
CA ILE A 286 3.40 17.18 -9.84
C ILE A 286 3.24 15.70 -9.49
N GLN A 287 2.07 15.08 -9.71
CA GLN A 287 1.91 13.63 -9.62
C GLN A 287 2.89 12.90 -10.58
N VAL A 288 2.97 13.36 -11.84
CA VAL A 288 3.88 12.79 -12.85
C VAL A 288 5.35 12.97 -12.45
N LEU A 289 5.75 14.13 -11.93
CA LEU A 289 7.11 14.39 -11.45
C LEU A 289 7.46 13.55 -10.21
N ASN A 290 6.56 13.45 -9.23
CA ASN A 290 6.75 12.65 -8.04
C ASN A 290 6.93 11.16 -8.41
N CYS A 291 6.12 10.63 -9.33
CA CYS A 291 6.34 9.28 -9.88
C CYS A 291 7.71 9.17 -10.57
N LYS A 292 8.07 10.13 -11.42
CA LYS A 292 9.35 10.13 -12.17
C LYS A 292 10.60 10.23 -11.29
N GLN A 293 10.50 10.79 -10.09
CA GLN A 293 11.55 10.76 -9.07
C GLN A 293 11.55 9.43 -8.29
N ASN A 294 10.37 8.93 -7.89
CA ASN A 294 10.25 7.63 -7.20
C ASN A 294 10.67 6.42 -8.04
N CYS A 295 10.90 6.57 -9.34
CA CYS A 295 11.54 5.54 -10.18
C CYS A 295 12.89 5.06 -9.61
N VAL A 296 13.69 5.91 -8.95
CA VAL A 296 14.95 5.46 -8.32
C VAL A 296 14.69 4.40 -7.24
N ILE A 297 13.60 4.54 -6.46
CA ILE A 297 13.15 3.54 -5.49
C ILE A 297 12.67 2.27 -6.21
N GLU A 298 11.88 2.36 -7.29
CA GLU A 298 11.40 1.17 -8.02
C GLU A 298 12.54 0.37 -8.67
N LEU A 299 13.61 1.05 -9.11
CA LEU A 299 14.80 0.42 -9.69
C LEU A 299 15.76 -0.13 -8.63
N ALA A 300 15.91 0.56 -7.48
CA ALA A 300 16.73 0.11 -6.35
C ALA A 300 16.04 -0.95 -5.46
N SER A 301 14.73 -1.13 -5.60
CA SER A 301 13.97 -2.15 -4.89
C SER A 301 14.29 -3.54 -5.43
N HIS A 302 14.83 -4.41 -4.59
CA HIS A 302 14.91 -5.85 -4.85
C HIS A 302 13.95 -6.58 -3.90
N PRO A 303 12.93 -7.30 -4.39
CA PRO A 303 11.84 -7.81 -3.54
C PRO A 303 12.26 -8.70 -2.34
N SER A 304 13.41 -9.38 -2.38
CA SER A 304 13.98 -10.08 -1.21
C SER A 304 14.72 -9.17 -0.20
N ARG A 305 14.35 -7.89 -0.11
CA ARG A 305 14.85 -6.89 0.85
C ARG A 305 13.70 -5.98 1.27
N GLU A 306 13.56 -5.73 2.57
CA GLU A 306 12.60 -4.77 3.12
C GLU A 306 12.89 -3.33 2.64
N LYS A 307 14.17 -2.96 2.57
CA LYS A 307 14.64 -1.65 2.10
C LYS A 307 15.30 -1.74 0.72
N PRO A 308 15.07 -0.76 -0.17
CA PRO A 308 15.85 -0.58 -1.39
C PRO A 308 17.36 -0.56 -1.14
N PHE A 309 18.15 -0.63 -2.22
CA PHE A 309 19.56 -0.28 -2.14
C PHE A 309 19.70 1.25 -2.02
N GLU A 310 20.31 1.72 -0.93
CA GLU A 310 20.66 3.12 -0.74
C GLU A 310 21.67 3.55 -1.83
N ASP A 311 21.44 4.74 -2.41
CA ASP A 311 22.29 5.36 -3.43
C ASP A 311 22.70 4.42 -4.58
N PHE A 312 21.73 3.64 -5.05
CA PHE A 312 21.92 2.53 -5.98
C PHE A 312 22.65 2.90 -7.27
N LEU A 313 22.28 3.99 -7.96
CA LEU A 313 22.99 4.46 -9.16
C LEU A 313 24.43 4.90 -8.82
N PRO A 314 24.70 5.81 -7.86
CA PRO A 314 26.06 6.12 -7.39
C PRO A 314 26.89 4.87 -7.05
N SER A 315 26.29 3.86 -6.40
CA SER A 315 27.02 2.66 -5.96
C SER A 315 27.68 1.88 -7.11
N HIS A 316 27.09 1.88 -8.32
CA HIS A 316 27.68 1.24 -9.50
C HIS A 316 29.05 1.85 -9.83
N PHE A 317 29.18 3.19 -9.78
CA PHE A 317 30.43 3.88 -10.04
C PHE A 317 31.47 3.64 -8.94
N ASN A 318 31.03 3.43 -7.69
CA ASN A 318 31.91 3.07 -6.58
C ASN A 318 32.51 1.66 -6.73
N TYR A 319 31.71 0.67 -7.14
CA TYR A 319 32.24 -0.66 -7.46
C TYR A 319 33.15 -0.62 -8.70
N LEU A 320 32.75 0.10 -9.75
CA LEU A 320 33.51 0.17 -11.01
C LEU A 320 34.86 0.88 -10.86
N GLN A 321 34.97 1.97 -10.10
CA GLN A 321 36.26 2.66 -9.94
C GLN A 321 37.32 1.75 -9.30
N PHE A 322 36.94 0.95 -8.29
CA PHE A 322 37.85 0.02 -7.64
C PHE A 322 38.15 -1.22 -8.49
N ALA A 323 37.16 -1.75 -9.22
CA ALA A 323 37.39 -2.87 -10.15
C ALA A 323 38.30 -2.48 -11.33
N TYR A 324 38.13 -1.27 -11.89
CA TYR A 324 39.03 -0.73 -12.91
C TYR A 324 40.43 -0.41 -12.37
N TYR A 325 40.54 0.06 -11.14
CA TYR A 325 41.83 0.20 -10.46
C TYR A 325 42.56 -1.13 -10.32
N ASN A 326 41.89 -2.18 -9.81
CA ASN A 326 42.50 -3.50 -9.60
C ASN A 326 42.94 -4.17 -10.92
N THR A 327 42.31 -3.83 -12.05
CA THR A 327 42.72 -4.28 -13.40
C THR A 327 43.72 -3.32 -14.07
N GLY A 328 44.24 -2.32 -13.36
CA GLY A 328 45.24 -1.37 -13.85
C GLY A 328 44.71 -0.33 -14.84
N ASN A 329 43.39 -0.21 -15.00
CA ASN A 329 42.74 0.65 -15.98
C ASN A 329 42.38 2.03 -15.39
N TYR A 330 43.41 2.79 -15.05
CA TYR A 330 43.28 4.07 -14.34
C TYR A 330 42.39 5.10 -15.05
N THR A 331 42.32 5.10 -16.38
CA THR A 331 41.47 6.01 -17.16
C THR A 331 40.00 5.84 -16.80
N GLN A 332 39.48 4.60 -16.80
CA GLN A 332 38.10 4.31 -16.43
C GLN A 332 37.90 4.40 -14.90
N ALA A 333 38.92 4.12 -14.08
CA ALA A 333 38.85 4.35 -12.65
C ALA A 333 38.64 5.84 -12.30
N ILE A 334 39.36 6.74 -12.98
CA ILE A 334 39.20 8.20 -12.86
C ILE A 334 37.83 8.65 -13.37
N GLU A 335 37.37 8.14 -14.51
CA GLU A 335 36.03 8.44 -15.04
C GLU A 335 34.94 8.06 -14.02
N CYS A 336 34.99 6.86 -13.46
CA CYS A 336 34.02 6.39 -12.48
C CYS A 336 34.10 7.15 -11.14
N ALA A 337 35.31 7.45 -10.64
CA ALA A 337 35.49 8.24 -9.43
C ALA A 337 34.98 9.69 -9.59
N LYS A 338 35.32 10.36 -10.71
CA LYS A 338 34.77 11.68 -11.08
C LYS A 338 33.24 11.63 -11.25
N THR A 339 32.69 10.52 -11.72
CA THR A 339 31.23 10.31 -11.84
C THR A 339 30.54 10.15 -10.50
N TYR A 340 31.11 9.38 -9.55
CA TYR A 340 30.59 9.26 -8.19
C TYR A 340 30.59 10.61 -7.46
N LEU A 341 31.68 11.38 -7.58
CA LEU A 341 31.84 12.71 -6.97
C LEU A 341 30.87 13.77 -7.52
N LEU A 342 30.12 13.51 -8.61
CA LEU A 342 28.97 14.35 -8.97
C LEU A 342 27.89 14.31 -7.88
N PHE A 343 27.63 13.12 -7.34
CA PHE A 343 26.61 12.87 -6.33
C PHE A 343 27.14 13.22 -4.93
N PHE A 344 28.33 12.73 -4.59
CA PHE A 344 28.95 12.95 -3.28
C PHE A 344 30.26 13.75 -3.40
N PRO A 345 30.20 15.07 -3.68
CA PRO A 345 31.40 15.88 -3.92
C PRO A 345 32.34 15.96 -2.70
N ASN A 346 31.81 15.73 -1.50
CA ASN A 346 32.53 15.81 -0.23
C ASN A 346 33.00 14.44 0.30
N ASP A 347 32.93 13.36 -0.50
CA ASP A 347 33.43 12.04 -0.08
C ASP A 347 34.97 12.03 -0.04
N GLU A 348 35.53 12.09 1.17
CA GLU A 348 36.98 12.13 1.39
C GLU A 348 37.70 10.89 0.85
N VAL A 349 37.05 9.71 0.85
CA VAL A 349 37.66 8.45 0.40
C VAL A 349 37.71 8.43 -1.14
N MET A 350 36.63 8.85 -1.81
CA MET A 350 36.61 8.94 -3.27
C MET A 350 37.51 10.06 -3.78
N GLN A 351 37.63 11.19 -3.06
CA GLN A 351 38.63 12.22 -3.36
C GLN A 351 40.06 11.67 -3.27
N GLN A 352 40.38 10.88 -2.22
CA GLN A 352 41.70 10.24 -2.06
C GLN A 352 41.97 9.22 -3.17
N ASN A 353 40.99 8.38 -3.52
CA ASN A 353 41.09 7.43 -4.63
C ASN A 353 41.34 8.16 -5.96
N LEU A 354 40.57 9.20 -6.27
CA LEU A 354 40.74 10.01 -7.47
C LEU A 354 42.13 10.66 -7.53
N ALA A 355 42.62 11.22 -6.43
CA ALA A 355 43.95 11.82 -6.35
C ALA A 355 45.06 10.77 -6.58
N TYR A 356 44.90 9.57 -6.03
CA TYR A 356 45.82 8.45 -6.24
C TYR A 356 45.83 7.98 -7.71
N TYR A 357 44.67 7.74 -8.32
CA TYR A 357 44.61 7.32 -9.74
C TYR A 357 45.15 8.41 -10.68
N THR A 358 44.85 9.68 -10.39
CA THR A 358 45.39 10.85 -11.11
C THR A 358 46.91 10.91 -11.03
N ALA A 359 47.49 10.67 -9.86
CA ALA A 359 48.95 10.65 -9.67
C ALA A 359 49.63 9.46 -10.38
N VAL A 360 48.95 8.31 -10.53
CA VAL A 360 49.49 7.13 -11.22
C VAL A 360 49.39 7.25 -12.75
N LEU A 361 48.29 7.81 -13.28
CA LEU A 361 48.12 8.03 -14.73
C LEU A 361 48.88 9.29 -15.23
N GLY A 362 49.00 10.31 -14.39
CA GLY A 362 49.62 11.60 -14.68
C GLY A 362 48.61 12.67 -15.09
N GLU A 363 48.77 13.87 -14.52
CA GLU A 363 47.86 15.03 -14.66
C GLU A 363 47.46 15.36 -16.11
N GLU A 364 48.41 15.33 -17.06
CA GLU A 364 48.14 15.64 -18.48
C GLU A 364 47.16 14.64 -19.15
N GLN A 365 47.13 13.39 -18.67
CA GLN A 365 46.24 12.33 -19.17
C GLN A 365 44.95 12.25 -18.35
N ALA A 366 45.02 12.52 -17.05
CA ALA A 366 43.89 12.47 -16.12
C ALA A 366 42.98 13.70 -16.18
N GLY A 367 43.54 14.87 -16.52
CA GLY A 367 42.83 16.14 -16.63
C GLY A 367 41.65 16.10 -17.61
N PRO A 368 41.84 15.69 -18.88
CA PRO A 368 40.79 15.62 -19.90
C PRO A 368 39.69 14.56 -19.67
N ILE A 369 39.80 13.72 -18.64
CA ILE A 369 38.79 12.70 -18.33
C ILE A 369 37.62 13.35 -17.60
N GLU A 370 36.45 13.37 -18.23
CA GLU A 370 35.23 13.93 -17.66
C GLU A 370 34.39 12.86 -16.92
N PRO A 371 33.49 13.26 -16.01
CA PRO A 371 32.39 12.40 -15.55
C PRO A 371 31.54 11.87 -16.71
N ARG A 372 30.90 10.70 -16.53
CA ARG A 372 30.01 10.11 -17.54
C ARG A 372 28.82 11.00 -17.83
N GLU A 373 28.64 11.35 -19.10
CA GLU A 373 27.60 12.28 -19.56
C GLU A 373 26.17 11.82 -19.22
N SER A 374 25.90 10.51 -19.20
CA SER A 374 24.59 9.98 -18.79
C SER A 374 24.28 10.25 -17.30
N ALA A 375 25.28 10.20 -16.44
CA ALA A 375 25.15 10.51 -15.01
C ALA A 375 25.05 12.02 -14.77
N ARG A 376 25.81 12.84 -15.52
CA ARG A 376 25.65 14.31 -15.55
C ARG A 376 24.22 14.70 -15.92
N ALA A 377 23.73 14.23 -17.06
CA ALA A 377 22.39 14.52 -17.56
C ALA A 377 21.28 13.99 -16.63
N TYR A 378 21.46 12.80 -16.02
CA TYR A 378 20.55 12.28 -14.99
C TYR A 378 20.46 13.22 -13.78
N ARG A 379 21.61 13.65 -13.25
CA ARG A 379 21.70 14.52 -12.07
C ARG A 379 21.10 15.90 -12.34
N GLU A 380 21.47 16.55 -13.44
CA GLU A 380 20.95 17.86 -13.82
C GLU A 380 19.42 17.83 -13.95
N ARG A 381 18.89 16.85 -14.71
CA ARG A 381 17.45 16.57 -14.84
C ARG A 381 16.77 16.37 -13.48
N SER A 382 17.35 15.53 -12.62
CA SER A 382 16.76 15.20 -11.31
C SER A 382 16.77 16.38 -10.35
N LEU A 383 17.83 17.20 -10.31
CA LEU A 383 17.86 18.40 -9.47
C LEU A 383 16.81 19.44 -9.91
N MET A 384 16.62 19.65 -11.21
CA MET A 384 15.54 20.52 -11.72
C MET A 384 14.14 19.98 -11.40
N GLU A 385 13.94 18.66 -11.46
CA GLU A 385 12.67 18.03 -11.07
C GLU A 385 12.41 18.17 -9.55
N LYS A 386 13.44 18.06 -8.71
CA LYS A 386 13.35 18.27 -7.26
C LYS A 386 13.11 19.73 -6.88
N GLU A 387 13.76 20.69 -7.55
CA GLU A 387 13.52 22.12 -7.33
C GLU A 387 12.03 22.48 -7.50
N LEU A 388 11.39 21.96 -8.56
CA LEU A 388 9.95 22.13 -8.80
C LEU A 388 9.07 21.44 -7.74
N LEU A 389 9.42 20.23 -7.31
CA LEU A 389 8.68 19.49 -6.28
C LEU A 389 8.80 20.16 -4.90
N PHE A 390 9.98 20.64 -4.52
CA PHE A 390 10.19 21.40 -3.29
C PHE A 390 9.54 22.78 -3.31
N PHE A 391 9.58 23.49 -4.45
CA PHE A 391 8.83 24.74 -4.63
C PHE A 391 7.33 24.49 -4.39
N THR A 392 6.77 23.43 -4.98
CA THR A 392 5.36 23.09 -4.78
C THR A 392 5.05 22.70 -3.34
N TYR A 393 5.98 22.07 -2.62
CA TYR A 393 5.78 21.77 -1.18
C TYR A 393 5.78 23.06 -0.32
N ASP A 394 6.64 24.05 -0.57
CA ASP A 394 6.60 25.34 0.16
C ASP A 394 5.39 26.21 -0.23
N ALA A 395 4.98 26.19 -1.51
CA ALA A 395 3.94 27.07 -2.05
C ALA A 395 2.51 26.53 -1.89
N PHE A 396 2.30 25.21 -2.02
CA PHE A 396 0.98 24.58 -2.02
C PHE A 396 0.79 23.51 -0.93
N GLY A 397 1.86 23.18 -0.18
CA GLY A 397 1.79 22.21 0.92
C GLY A 397 1.75 20.73 0.51
N ILE A 398 1.80 20.42 -0.79
CA ILE A 398 1.83 19.05 -1.31
C ILE A 398 3.16 18.40 -0.89
N PRO A 399 3.17 17.32 -0.08
CA PRO A 399 4.39 16.79 0.53
C PRO A 399 5.27 16.07 -0.50
N PHE A 400 6.54 16.47 -0.58
CA PHE A 400 7.58 15.73 -1.31
C PHE A 400 8.58 15.07 -0.36
N VAL A 401 8.69 13.74 -0.47
CA VAL A 401 9.75 12.94 0.17
C VAL A 401 10.84 12.73 -0.88
N ASP A 402 12.05 13.19 -0.58
CA ASP A 402 13.19 13.06 -1.48
C ASP A 402 13.74 11.63 -1.40
N PRO A 403 13.82 10.88 -2.51
CA PRO A 403 14.27 9.48 -2.49
C PRO A 403 15.80 9.31 -2.44
N ASP A 404 16.60 10.37 -2.68
CA ASP A 404 18.06 10.28 -2.71
C ASP A 404 18.72 11.02 -1.53
N THR A 405 19.90 10.56 -1.10
CA THR A 405 20.68 11.22 -0.03
C THR A 405 21.57 12.36 -0.55
N TRP A 406 21.87 12.37 -1.85
CA TRP A 406 22.85 13.26 -2.49
C TRP A 406 22.30 14.63 -2.94
N THR A 407 21.01 14.92 -2.72
CA THR A 407 20.42 16.23 -3.10
C THR A 407 21.12 17.38 -2.32
N PRO A 408 21.72 18.38 -2.99
CA PRO A 408 22.35 19.51 -2.31
C PRO A 408 21.33 20.34 -1.52
N GLU A 409 21.71 20.80 -0.32
CA GLU A 409 20.81 21.56 0.56
C GLU A 409 20.26 22.83 -0.11
N GLU A 410 21.02 23.45 -1.02
CA GLU A 410 20.66 24.67 -1.75
C GLU A 410 19.42 24.52 -2.64
N VAL A 411 19.08 23.29 -3.05
CA VAL A 411 17.88 22.97 -3.85
C VAL A 411 16.61 22.93 -2.97
N ILE A 412 16.77 22.85 -1.65
CA ILE A 412 15.67 22.82 -0.68
C ILE A 412 15.38 24.26 -0.22
N PRO A 413 14.16 24.80 -0.40
CA PRO A 413 13.76 26.12 0.13
C PRO A 413 14.03 26.24 1.63
N LYS A 414 14.59 27.38 2.06
CA LYS A 414 15.04 27.59 3.46
C LYS A 414 13.97 27.33 4.52
N ARG A 415 12.70 27.64 4.22
CA ARG A 415 11.56 27.31 5.09
C ARG A 415 11.40 25.80 5.28
N LEU A 416 11.58 25.00 4.24
CA LEU A 416 11.54 23.55 4.31
C LEU A 416 12.80 22.97 4.96
N GLN A 417 13.97 23.61 4.81
CA GLN A 417 15.16 23.28 5.60
C GLN A 417 14.91 23.49 7.10
N GLU A 418 14.42 24.67 7.49
CA GLU A 418 14.08 25.05 8.87
C GLU A 418 12.99 24.12 9.44
N LYS A 419 11.94 23.83 8.66
CA LYS A 419 10.87 22.90 9.03
C LYS A 419 11.42 21.49 9.26
N ARG A 420 12.16 20.92 8.29
CA ARG A 420 12.78 19.58 8.41
C ARG A 420 13.74 19.51 9.60
N LYS A 421 14.46 20.59 9.90
CA LYS A 421 15.33 20.67 11.08
C LYS A 421 14.52 20.62 12.38
N VAL A 422 13.45 21.39 12.51
CA VAL A 422 12.57 21.35 13.71
C VAL A 422 11.84 20.01 13.84
N GLU A 423 11.38 19.43 12.73
CA GLU A 423 10.80 18.08 12.67
C GLU A 423 11.82 17.03 13.14
N ARG A 424 13.08 17.12 12.69
CA ARG A 424 14.18 16.25 13.10
C ARG A 424 14.57 16.42 14.57
N GLU A 425 14.79 17.64 15.04
CA GLU A 425 15.09 17.93 16.46
C GLU A 425 13.95 17.45 17.38
N THR A 426 12.70 17.55 16.91
CA THR A 426 11.53 17.02 17.62
C THR A 426 11.50 15.49 17.60
N ALA A 427 11.81 14.84 16.48
CA ALA A 427 11.88 13.38 16.37
C ALA A 427 13.05 12.78 17.18
N GLU A 428 14.21 13.45 17.20
CA GLU A 428 15.35 13.09 18.05
C GLU A 428 15.00 13.26 19.54
N ARG A 429 14.30 14.35 19.92
CA ARG A 429 13.80 14.53 21.30
C ARG A 429 12.78 13.46 21.68
N ILE A 430 11.78 13.19 20.84
CA ILE A 430 10.79 12.11 21.06
C ILE A 430 11.49 10.75 21.16
N SER A 431 12.53 10.49 20.36
CA SER A 431 13.31 9.24 20.43
C SER A 431 14.11 9.13 21.74
N GLN A 432 14.61 10.24 22.28
CA GLN A 432 15.24 10.30 23.60
C GLN A 432 14.22 10.16 24.74
N GLU A 433 13.05 10.80 24.63
CA GLU A 433 11.93 10.66 25.57
C GLU A 433 11.45 9.20 25.62
N ILE A 434 11.25 8.56 24.46
CA ILE A 434 10.94 7.12 24.35
C ILE A 434 12.09 6.25 24.88
N GLY A 435 13.34 6.56 24.56
CA GLY A 435 14.50 5.78 25.03
C GLY A 435 14.75 5.89 26.54
N ASN A 436 14.38 7.01 27.16
CA ASN A 436 14.40 7.20 28.61
C ASN A 436 13.19 6.50 29.25
N LEU A 437 11.99 6.66 28.69
CA LEU A 437 10.78 5.98 29.14
C LEU A 437 10.91 4.45 29.03
N MET A 438 11.57 3.93 27.99
CA MET A 438 11.88 2.51 27.86
C MET A 438 12.81 2.03 28.98
N LYS A 439 13.84 2.80 29.36
CA LYS A 439 14.71 2.46 30.51
C LYS A 439 13.98 2.57 31.83
N GLU A 440 13.10 3.55 31.99
CA GLU A 440 12.25 3.70 33.17
C GLU A 440 11.29 2.50 33.29
N ILE A 441 10.64 2.12 32.19
CA ILE A 441 9.84 0.88 32.07
C ILE A 441 10.70 -0.35 32.36
N GLU A 442 11.94 -0.44 31.85
CA GLU A 442 12.85 -1.56 32.08
C GLU A 442 13.21 -1.67 33.57
N THR A 443 13.54 -0.57 34.24
CA THR A 443 13.76 -0.55 35.71
C THR A 443 12.49 -0.85 36.50
N LEU A 444 11.33 -0.31 36.09
CA LEU A 444 10.04 -0.61 36.71
C LEU A 444 9.63 -2.07 36.48
N VAL A 445 10.05 -2.69 35.38
CA VAL A 445 9.87 -4.13 35.13
C VAL A 445 10.87 -4.95 35.96
N GLU A 446 12.12 -4.52 36.17
CA GLU A 446 13.07 -5.19 37.09
C GLU A 446 12.68 -5.07 38.58
N GLU A 447 11.97 -4.02 38.98
CA GLU A 447 11.38 -3.89 40.31
C GLU A 447 10.08 -4.71 40.40
N LYS A 448 9.16 -4.52 39.45
CA LYS A 448 7.87 -5.22 39.43
C LYS A 448 8.00 -6.72 39.17
N THR A 449 9.05 -7.22 38.53
CA THR A 449 9.32 -8.67 38.44
C THR A 449 9.90 -9.28 39.72
N LYS A 450 10.41 -8.47 40.67
CA LYS A 450 10.69 -8.93 42.03
C LYS A 450 9.43 -9.01 42.88
N GLU A 451 8.39 -8.23 42.56
CA GLU A 451 7.07 -8.32 43.20
C GLU A 451 6.12 -9.33 42.53
N SER A 452 6.18 -9.49 41.19
CA SER A 452 5.18 -10.24 40.42
C SER A 452 5.32 -11.77 40.49
N VAL A 453 6.31 -12.29 41.21
CA VAL A 453 6.41 -13.73 41.51
C VAL A 453 5.24 -14.20 42.40
N ASP A 454 4.56 -13.27 43.09
CA ASP A 454 3.45 -13.56 44.02
C ASP A 454 2.07 -13.03 43.54
N VAL A 455 1.93 -12.61 42.26
CA VAL A 455 0.66 -12.07 41.71
C VAL A 455 0.27 -12.73 40.37
N SER A 456 0.40 -14.05 40.30
CA SER A 456 -0.04 -14.85 39.14
C SER A 456 -1.52 -15.27 39.20
N MET A 457 -2.44 -14.35 39.54
CA MET A 457 -3.89 -14.63 39.53
C MET A 457 -4.79 -13.39 39.45
N LEU A 458 -6.01 -13.57 38.91
CA LEU A 458 -7.17 -12.65 38.82
C LEU A 458 -7.26 -11.70 37.59
N VAL A 459 -7.76 -12.25 36.48
CA VAL A 459 -8.54 -11.51 35.47
C VAL A 459 -9.76 -10.88 36.14
N ARG A 460 -10.04 -9.60 35.88
CA ARG A 460 -11.05 -8.78 36.60
C ARG A 460 -12.31 -8.50 35.78
N GLU A 461 -13.13 -9.53 35.56
CA GLU A 461 -14.45 -9.37 34.90
C GLU A 461 -15.61 -9.09 35.89
N GLY A 462 -16.77 -8.70 35.35
CA GLY A 462 -18.00 -8.51 36.11
C GLY A 462 -18.06 -7.20 36.91
N GLY A 463 -17.66 -6.08 36.32
CA GLY A 463 -17.93 -4.75 36.87
C GLY A 463 -19.42 -4.35 36.85
N PRO A 464 -19.76 -3.14 37.34
CA PRO A 464 -21.15 -2.68 37.41
C PRO A 464 -21.75 -2.45 36.02
N LEU A 465 -23.08 -2.51 35.94
CA LEU A 465 -23.82 -2.10 34.75
C LEU A 465 -24.18 -0.62 34.90
N LEU A 466 -23.78 0.21 33.92
CA LEU A 466 -23.86 1.68 34.01
C LEU A 466 -25.22 2.27 33.64
N TYR A 467 -26.12 1.47 33.07
CA TYR A 467 -27.40 1.91 32.52
C TYR A 467 -28.52 0.98 32.96
N ASP A 468 -29.68 1.53 33.30
CA ASP A 468 -30.86 0.74 33.64
C ASP A 468 -31.34 -0.09 32.43
N GLY A 469 -31.86 -1.29 32.71
CA GLY A 469 -32.39 -2.21 31.69
C GLY A 469 -31.35 -3.04 30.94
N ILE A 470 -30.05 -2.86 31.18
CA ILE A 470 -29.01 -3.79 30.70
C ILE A 470 -28.91 -4.99 31.66
N GLU A 471 -28.87 -6.20 31.13
CA GLU A 471 -28.69 -7.44 31.91
C GLU A 471 -27.58 -8.33 31.33
N VAL A 472 -26.78 -8.97 32.19
CA VAL A 472 -25.78 -9.96 31.77
C VAL A 472 -26.45 -11.31 31.52
N ALA A 473 -26.80 -11.57 30.26
CA ALA A 473 -27.41 -12.82 29.83
C ALA A 473 -26.44 -14.02 29.92
N MET A 474 -25.15 -13.81 29.62
CA MET A 474 -24.10 -14.83 29.74
C MET A 474 -22.76 -14.19 30.13
N ASN A 475 -22.06 -14.78 31.11
CA ASN A 475 -20.68 -14.42 31.49
C ASN A 475 -19.66 -15.45 30.98
N SER A 476 -18.37 -15.17 31.10
CA SER A 476 -17.27 -16.00 30.58
C SER A 476 -17.39 -17.47 30.99
N LYS A 477 -17.77 -17.73 32.26
CA LYS A 477 -18.00 -19.08 32.79
C LYS A 477 -19.14 -19.81 32.08
N SER A 478 -20.26 -19.14 31.80
CA SER A 478 -21.36 -19.71 31.01
C SER A 478 -21.07 -19.80 29.50
N LEU A 479 -20.04 -19.09 29.04
CA LEU A 479 -19.53 -19.11 27.67
C LEU A 479 -18.29 -20.03 27.51
N ASN A 480 -18.00 -20.87 28.52
CA ASN A 480 -16.86 -21.79 28.56
C ASN A 480 -15.51 -21.14 28.19
N GLY A 481 -15.18 -19.99 28.77
CA GLY A 481 -13.90 -19.32 28.54
C GLY A 481 -13.62 -18.17 29.51
N SER A 482 -12.85 -17.18 29.05
CA SER A 482 -12.40 -16.01 29.82
C SER A 482 -12.61 -14.72 29.03
N GLN A 483 -12.79 -13.59 29.72
CA GLN A 483 -12.89 -12.27 29.10
C GLN A 483 -13.94 -12.18 27.99
N ARG A 484 -15.11 -12.82 28.15
CA ARG A 484 -16.24 -12.73 27.20
C ARG A 484 -17.60 -12.63 27.89
N VAL A 485 -18.51 -11.85 27.31
CA VAL A 485 -19.84 -11.54 27.88
C VAL A 485 -20.90 -11.43 26.79
N VAL A 486 -22.12 -11.84 27.10
CA VAL A 486 -23.34 -11.50 26.37
C VAL A 486 -24.22 -10.68 27.29
N MET A 487 -24.64 -9.50 26.82
CA MET A 487 -25.59 -8.63 27.51
C MET A 487 -26.82 -8.42 26.65
N ASP A 488 -27.99 -8.35 27.28
CA ASP A 488 -29.25 -7.95 26.65
C ASP A 488 -29.67 -6.56 27.14
N GLY A 489 -30.54 -5.89 26.38
CA GLY A 489 -31.09 -4.58 26.74
C GLY A 489 -30.20 -3.36 26.48
N VAL A 490 -29.05 -3.53 25.80
CA VAL A 490 -28.08 -2.45 25.57
C VAL A 490 -28.69 -1.28 24.77
N ILE A 491 -29.55 -1.59 23.80
CA ILE A 491 -30.43 -0.63 23.12
C ILE A 491 -31.87 -1.15 23.07
N SER A 492 -32.82 -0.23 22.98
CA SER A 492 -34.26 -0.54 22.91
C SER A 492 -34.70 -1.07 21.53
N ALA A 493 -35.87 -1.70 21.52
CA ALA A 493 -36.53 -2.14 20.30
C ALA A 493 -36.90 -1.00 19.33
N GLU A 494 -36.89 0.27 19.76
CA GLU A 494 -37.07 1.42 18.87
C GLU A 494 -35.76 1.85 18.21
N GLU A 495 -34.69 1.96 18.98
CA GLU A 495 -33.36 2.26 18.47
C GLU A 495 -32.88 1.20 17.48
N CYS A 496 -33.12 -0.08 17.75
CA CYS A 496 -32.90 -1.17 16.79
C CYS A 496 -33.56 -0.91 15.42
N ARG A 497 -34.85 -0.54 15.42
CA ARG A 497 -35.62 -0.28 14.18
C ARG A 497 -35.11 0.96 13.46
N GLU A 498 -34.71 1.99 14.19
CA GLU A 498 -34.22 3.23 13.61
C GLU A 498 -32.78 3.10 13.05
N LEU A 499 -31.93 2.32 13.70
CA LEU A 499 -30.62 1.95 13.17
C LEU A 499 -30.73 1.05 11.93
N GLN A 500 -31.64 0.09 11.89
CA GLN A 500 -31.93 -0.70 10.67
C GLN A 500 -32.39 0.20 9.51
N ARG A 501 -33.26 1.19 9.76
CA ARG A 501 -33.70 2.17 8.75
C ARG A 501 -32.55 3.03 8.25
N LEU A 502 -31.72 3.57 9.16
CA LEU A 502 -30.50 4.29 8.81
C LEU A 502 -29.61 3.44 7.90
N THR A 503 -29.44 2.15 8.23
CA THR A 503 -28.64 1.22 7.42
C THR A 503 -29.20 1.10 6.00
N ASN A 504 -30.49 0.80 5.86
CA ASN A 504 -31.11 0.59 4.55
C ASN A 504 -31.21 1.88 3.71
N ALA A 505 -30.93 3.06 4.28
CA ALA A 505 -30.83 4.33 3.57
C ALA A 505 -29.39 4.81 3.31
N ALA A 506 -28.43 4.49 4.19
CA ALA A 506 -27.05 5.00 4.16
C ALA A 506 -26.00 3.97 3.70
N ALA A 507 -26.28 2.67 3.84
CA ALA A 507 -25.27 1.64 3.67
C ALA A 507 -24.91 1.40 2.20
N THR A 508 -23.62 1.18 1.96
CA THR A 508 -23.09 0.88 0.63
C THR A 508 -22.81 -0.61 0.51
N ALA A 509 -23.12 -1.19 -0.65
CA ALA A 509 -22.82 -2.60 -0.91
C ALA A 509 -21.30 -2.80 -0.98
N GLY A 510 -20.76 -3.71 -0.16
CA GLY A 510 -19.32 -3.90 -0.03
C GLY A 510 -18.56 -2.76 0.66
N ASP A 511 -19.21 -1.96 1.51
CA ASP A 511 -18.53 -0.96 2.36
C ASP A 511 -17.45 -1.62 3.22
N GLY A 512 -16.29 -0.97 3.42
CA GLY A 512 -15.11 -1.58 4.03
C GLY A 512 -14.41 -2.67 3.20
N TYR A 513 -15.05 -3.20 2.15
CA TYR A 513 -14.52 -4.25 1.26
C TYR A 513 -14.36 -3.76 -0.20
N ARG A 514 -14.08 -2.47 -0.39
CA ARG A 514 -13.83 -1.82 -1.70
C ARG A 514 -14.93 -2.07 -2.73
N GLY A 515 -16.19 -2.12 -2.30
CA GLY A 515 -17.35 -2.37 -3.16
C GLY A 515 -17.61 -3.85 -3.49
N ARG A 516 -16.80 -4.79 -2.98
CA ARG A 516 -17.07 -6.23 -3.14
C ARG A 516 -18.29 -6.62 -2.30
N THR A 517 -19.42 -6.78 -2.97
CA THR A 517 -20.72 -7.09 -2.35
C THR A 517 -20.77 -8.43 -1.63
N SER A 518 -19.96 -9.41 -2.03
CA SER A 518 -19.86 -10.74 -1.41
C SER A 518 -18.42 -11.04 -0.98
N PRO A 519 -17.94 -10.44 0.13
CA PRO A 519 -16.53 -10.48 0.53
C PRO A 519 -16.11 -11.82 1.15
N HIS A 520 -16.94 -12.40 2.02
CA HIS A 520 -16.62 -13.65 2.76
C HIS A 520 -17.15 -14.91 2.08
N THR A 521 -18.33 -14.82 1.46
CA THR A 521 -19.05 -15.97 0.86
C THR A 521 -19.88 -15.46 -0.33
N PRO A 522 -19.97 -16.22 -1.45
CA PRO A 522 -20.80 -15.85 -2.60
C PRO A 522 -22.31 -15.98 -2.30
N SER A 523 -22.70 -16.57 -1.17
CA SER A 523 -24.11 -16.81 -0.80
C SER A 523 -24.75 -15.66 0.00
N GLU A 524 -24.01 -14.60 0.32
CA GLU A 524 -24.52 -13.45 1.07
C GLU A 524 -24.09 -12.14 0.41
N THR A 525 -24.96 -11.12 0.45
CA THR A 525 -24.59 -9.73 0.15
C THR A 525 -24.30 -8.96 1.44
N PHE A 526 -23.25 -8.16 1.43
CA PHE A 526 -22.76 -7.35 2.53
C PHE A 526 -23.01 -5.87 2.25
N TYR A 527 -23.55 -5.16 3.24
CA TYR A 527 -23.76 -3.71 3.23
C TYR A 527 -23.22 -3.11 4.52
N GLY A 528 -22.70 -1.88 4.47
CA GLY A 528 -22.24 -1.21 5.69
C GLY A 528 -22.11 0.31 5.60
N VAL A 529 -21.88 0.92 6.77
CA VAL A 529 -21.70 2.38 6.96
C VAL A 529 -20.87 2.69 8.22
N THR A 530 -19.82 3.52 8.10
CA THR A 530 -19.05 4.05 9.25
C THR A 530 -19.80 5.19 9.96
N VAL A 531 -19.45 5.48 11.21
CA VAL A 531 -20.13 6.51 12.01
C VAL A 531 -20.03 7.90 11.36
N PHE A 532 -18.83 8.28 10.89
CA PHE A 532 -18.61 9.56 10.19
C PHE A 532 -19.46 9.68 8.93
N LYS A 533 -19.52 8.62 8.11
CA LYS A 533 -20.31 8.57 6.89
C LYS A 533 -21.81 8.74 7.16
N ALA A 534 -22.34 8.14 8.23
CA ALA A 534 -23.73 8.35 8.64
C ALA A 534 -24.00 9.80 9.07
N LEU A 535 -23.09 10.41 9.85
CA LEU A 535 -23.19 11.81 10.28
C LEU A 535 -23.09 12.78 9.09
N LYS A 536 -22.24 12.49 8.10
CA LYS A 536 -22.14 13.27 6.85
C LYS A 536 -23.43 13.22 6.02
N LEU A 537 -23.98 12.02 5.81
CA LEU A 537 -25.28 11.87 5.14
C LEU A 537 -26.43 12.56 5.91
N GLY A 538 -26.31 12.66 7.24
CA GLY A 538 -27.22 13.46 8.08
C GLY A 538 -27.05 14.97 7.91
N GLN A 539 -25.80 15.46 7.82
CA GLN A 539 -25.45 16.85 7.52
C GLN A 539 -25.94 17.26 6.11
N GLU A 540 -25.88 16.35 5.14
CA GLU A 540 -26.43 16.50 3.79
C GLU A 540 -27.96 16.40 3.72
N GLY A 541 -28.64 16.05 4.82
CA GLY A 541 -30.10 15.85 4.86
C GLY A 541 -30.60 14.60 4.11
N ARG A 542 -29.70 13.69 3.73
CA ARG A 542 -30.01 12.45 2.97
C ARG A 542 -30.53 11.33 3.87
N VAL A 543 -30.18 11.36 5.16
CA VAL A 543 -30.78 10.56 6.23
C VAL A 543 -31.15 11.48 7.40
N PRO A 544 -32.05 11.08 8.32
CA PRO A 544 -32.38 11.92 9.47
C PRO A 544 -31.16 12.06 10.39
N MET A 545 -30.74 13.29 10.66
CA MET A 545 -29.57 13.57 11.52
C MET A 545 -29.73 13.01 12.95
N GLN A 546 -30.96 12.82 13.43
CA GLN A 546 -31.25 12.17 14.70
C GLN A 546 -30.84 10.68 14.68
N SER A 547 -31.13 9.95 13.59
CA SER A 547 -30.74 8.54 13.43
C SER A 547 -29.22 8.40 13.32
N ALA A 548 -28.56 9.34 12.62
CA ALA A 548 -27.09 9.38 12.54
C ALA A 548 -26.43 9.67 13.91
N ARG A 549 -26.98 10.62 14.70
CA ARG A 549 -26.52 10.87 16.08
C ARG A 549 -26.80 9.68 17.00
N LEU A 550 -27.93 8.99 16.84
CA LEU A 550 -28.24 7.78 17.58
C LEU A 550 -27.17 6.70 17.35
N TYR A 551 -26.74 6.48 16.10
CA TYR A 551 -25.65 5.54 15.80
C TYR A 551 -24.36 5.92 16.53
N TYR A 552 -23.92 7.18 16.47
CA TYR A 552 -22.78 7.68 17.26
C TYR A 552 -22.95 7.38 18.76
N ASN A 553 -24.04 7.84 19.37
CA ASN A 553 -24.34 7.66 20.80
C ASN A 553 -24.33 6.18 21.22
N VAL A 554 -24.87 5.28 20.40
CA VAL A 554 -24.92 3.85 20.68
C VAL A 554 -23.51 3.23 20.68
N THR A 555 -22.59 3.68 19.83
CA THR A 555 -21.20 3.22 19.90
C THR A 555 -20.51 3.64 21.20
N GLU A 556 -20.76 4.87 21.69
CA GLU A 556 -20.27 5.33 23.00
C GLU A 556 -20.89 4.54 24.17
N LYS A 557 -22.20 4.25 24.11
CA LYS A 557 -22.89 3.44 25.13
C LYS A 557 -22.28 2.04 25.23
N VAL A 558 -22.02 1.38 24.10
CA VAL A 558 -21.34 0.06 24.09
C VAL A 558 -19.91 0.17 24.65
N ARG A 559 -19.13 1.18 24.24
CA ARG A 559 -17.77 1.42 24.76
C ARG A 559 -17.76 1.49 26.29
N ARG A 560 -18.57 2.38 26.87
CA ARG A 560 -18.66 2.60 28.33
C ARG A 560 -19.12 1.33 29.08
N VAL A 561 -20.02 0.55 28.49
CA VAL A 561 -20.47 -0.74 29.05
C VAL A 561 -19.33 -1.78 29.07
N MET A 562 -18.51 -1.85 28.02
CA MET A 562 -17.37 -2.79 27.97
C MET A 562 -16.25 -2.38 28.94
N GLU A 563 -15.91 -1.08 28.99
CA GLU A 563 -14.97 -0.50 29.97
C GLU A 563 -15.35 -0.86 31.40
N SER A 564 -16.63 -0.70 31.76
CA SER A 564 -17.11 -1.01 33.10
C SER A 564 -17.12 -2.51 33.39
N TYR A 565 -17.63 -3.35 32.48
CA TYR A 565 -17.74 -4.79 32.73
C TYR A 565 -16.38 -5.49 32.84
N PHE A 566 -15.42 -5.15 31.98
CA PHE A 566 -14.05 -5.66 32.04
C PHE A 566 -13.17 -4.89 33.03
N ARG A 567 -13.74 -3.92 33.76
CA ARG A 567 -13.12 -3.15 34.85
C ARG A 567 -11.78 -2.53 34.43
N LEU A 568 -11.77 -1.90 33.26
CA LEU A 568 -10.55 -1.38 32.65
C LEU A 568 -10.08 -0.11 33.39
N ASP A 569 -8.81 -0.08 33.78
CA ASP A 569 -8.18 1.09 34.40
C ASP A 569 -7.87 2.22 33.37
N THR A 570 -8.12 1.97 32.08
CA THR A 570 -7.93 2.93 30.97
C THR A 570 -9.10 2.87 30.00
N SER A 571 -9.41 4.00 29.36
CA SER A 571 -10.46 4.10 28.33
C SER A 571 -10.09 3.30 27.07
N LEU A 572 -11.11 2.76 26.41
CA LEU A 572 -10.98 2.15 25.09
C LEU A 572 -11.02 3.23 24.01
N TYR A 573 -10.15 3.13 23.00
CA TYR A 573 -10.21 3.91 21.77
C TYR A 573 -10.73 3.04 20.64
N PHE A 574 -11.53 3.58 19.72
CA PHE A 574 -12.07 2.81 18.60
C PHE A 574 -10.98 2.52 17.57
N SER A 575 -10.58 1.26 17.41
CA SER A 575 -9.73 0.80 16.30
C SER A 575 -10.49 0.76 14.98
N TYR A 576 -11.80 0.48 15.02
CA TYR A 576 -12.72 0.59 13.86
C TYR A 576 -14.18 0.50 14.36
N SER A 577 -15.09 1.30 13.79
CA SER A 577 -16.55 1.20 14.08
C SER A 577 -17.41 1.14 12.82
N HIS A 578 -18.14 0.02 12.67
CA HIS A 578 -18.85 -0.31 11.43
C HIS A 578 -20.20 -0.96 11.69
N LEU A 579 -21.28 -0.30 11.26
CA LEU A 579 -22.62 -0.86 11.20
C LEU A 579 -22.77 -1.63 9.89
N VAL A 580 -23.09 -2.91 10.00
CA VAL A 580 -23.08 -3.89 8.90
C VAL A 580 -24.39 -4.66 8.84
N CYS A 581 -24.87 -4.93 7.62
CA CYS A 581 -25.94 -5.91 7.36
C CYS A 581 -25.46 -6.97 6.36
N ARG A 582 -25.86 -8.21 6.59
CA ARG A 582 -25.65 -9.34 5.67
C ARG A 582 -26.98 -9.95 5.27
N THR A 583 -27.24 -10.07 3.98
CA THR A 583 -28.50 -10.59 3.45
C THR A 583 -28.24 -11.91 2.70
N ALA A 584 -29.04 -12.94 2.98
CA ALA A 584 -28.97 -14.21 2.25
C ALA A 584 -29.42 -14.03 0.79
N ILE A 585 -28.68 -14.62 -0.15
CA ILE A 585 -29.07 -14.71 -1.57
C ILE A 585 -29.81 -16.04 -1.75
N GLU A 586 -31.12 -16.01 -2.02
CA GLU A 586 -31.98 -17.21 -1.95
C GLU A 586 -31.52 -18.32 -2.91
N GLU A 587 -31.06 -17.95 -4.12
CA GLU A 587 -30.56 -18.87 -5.14
C GLU A 587 -29.24 -19.57 -4.77
N ALA A 588 -28.55 -19.10 -3.73
CA ALA A 588 -27.20 -19.53 -3.36
C ALA A 588 -27.13 -20.24 -1.98
N GLN A 589 -28.26 -20.65 -1.39
CA GLN A 589 -28.29 -21.39 -0.11
C GLN A 589 -28.34 -22.91 -0.26
N ALA A 590 -28.57 -23.44 -1.47
CA ALA A 590 -28.64 -24.89 -1.70
C ALA A 590 -27.28 -25.56 -1.43
N GLU A 591 -27.30 -26.67 -0.68
CA GLU A 591 -26.13 -27.48 -0.32
C GLU A 591 -24.97 -26.72 0.39
N ARG A 592 -25.28 -25.55 0.96
CA ARG A 592 -24.30 -24.64 1.56
C ARG A 592 -23.68 -25.21 2.85
N THR A 593 -22.34 -25.18 2.95
CA THR A 593 -21.58 -25.66 4.12
C THR A 593 -20.55 -24.66 4.69
N ASP A 594 -20.40 -23.48 4.08
CA ASP A 594 -19.53 -22.41 4.60
C ASP A 594 -20.18 -21.65 5.76
N SER A 595 -19.37 -20.89 6.49
CA SER A 595 -19.84 -19.92 7.48
C SER A 595 -20.00 -18.54 6.83
N SER A 596 -20.90 -17.71 7.37
CA SER A 596 -21.00 -16.29 6.99
C SER A 596 -19.67 -15.58 7.23
N HIS A 597 -19.09 -15.78 8.42
CA HIS A 597 -17.72 -15.38 8.74
C HIS A 597 -16.93 -16.63 9.17
N PRO A 598 -15.78 -16.94 8.54
CA PRO A 598 -14.90 -18.01 9.02
C PRO A 598 -14.40 -17.73 10.44
N VAL A 599 -13.94 -18.79 11.12
CA VAL A 599 -13.32 -18.66 12.44
C VAL A 599 -12.02 -17.87 12.32
N HIS A 600 -11.83 -16.92 13.22
CA HIS A 600 -10.68 -16.02 13.27
C HIS A 600 -10.47 -15.48 14.69
N VAL A 601 -9.37 -14.75 14.88
CA VAL A 601 -9.08 -13.95 16.08
C VAL A 601 -8.80 -12.52 15.63
N ASP A 602 -9.20 -11.52 16.43
CA ASP A 602 -9.21 -10.12 15.99
C ASP A 602 -7.85 -9.44 15.98
N ASN A 603 -6.89 -9.91 16.79
CA ASN A 603 -5.54 -9.33 16.91
C ASN A 603 -4.37 -10.25 16.50
N CYS A 604 -4.62 -11.46 16.01
CA CYS A 604 -3.57 -12.38 15.60
C CYS A 604 -3.99 -13.35 14.48
N ILE A 605 -3.01 -13.84 13.74
CA ILE A 605 -3.18 -14.82 12.66
C ILE A 605 -3.36 -16.20 13.30
N LEU A 606 -4.60 -16.70 13.32
CA LEU A 606 -4.93 -18.01 13.89
C LEU A 606 -4.45 -19.16 12.98
N ASN A 607 -3.43 -19.89 13.41
CA ASN A 607 -3.05 -21.16 12.82
C ASN A 607 -3.69 -22.33 13.61
N ALA A 608 -4.87 -22.74 13.14
CA ALA A 608 -5.68 -23.79 13.76
C ALA A 608 -5.13 -25.23 13.62
N GLU A 609 -4.06 -25.43 12.85
CA GLU A 609 -3.35 -26.72 12.77
C GLU A 609 -2.16 -26.78 13.73
N ALA A 610 -1.51 -25.63 13.98
CA ALA A 610 -0.44 -25.49 14.97
C ALA A 610 -0.96 -25.21 16.40
N LEU A 611 -2.22 -24.79 16.55
CA LEU A 611 -2.82 -24.28 17.80
C LEU A 611 -2.08 -23.04 18.33
N VAL A 612 -1.72 -22.11 17.43
CA VAL A 612 -0.97 -20.88 17.74
C VAL A 612 -1.66 -19.68 17.08
N CYS A 613 -1.69 -18.54 17.75
CA CYS A 613 -2.16 -17.28 17.18
C CYS A 613 -1.03 -16.25 17.09
N VAL A 614 -0.57 -15.92 15.89
CA VAL A 614 0.64 -15.10 15.70
C VAL A 614 0.30 -13.61 15.61
N LYS A 615 0.83 -12.80 16.54
CA LYS A 615 0.66 -11.34 16.53
C LYS A 615 1.63 -10.65 15.55
N GLU A 616 1.36 -10.80 14.25
CA GLU A 616 2.12 -10.14 13.17
C GLU A 616 1.21 -9.59 12.05
N PRO A 617 1.66 -8.59 11.26
CA PRO A 617 0.92 -8.13 10.08
C PRO A 617 0.66 -9.29 9.10
N PRO A 618 -0.55 -9.39 8.49
CA PRO A 618 -1.58 -8.36 8.38
C PRO A 618 -2.60 -8.31 9.53
N ALA A 619 -2.42 -9.03 10.65
CA ALA A 619 -3.35 -8.95 11.78
C ALA A 619 -3.30 -7.57 12.48
N TYR A 620 -4.42 -7.14 13.04
CA TYR A 620 -4.54 -5.89 13.79
C TYR A 620 -4.06 -6.09 15.24
N THR A 621 -2.76 -6.31 15.41
CA THR A 621 -2.10 -6.71 16.67
C THR A 621 -2.37 -5.81 17.88
N PHE A 622 -2.74 -4.55 17.62
CA PHE A 622 -3.09 -3.49 18.56
C PHE A 622 -4.56 -3.53 19.03
N ARG A 623 -5.40 -4.46 18.56
CA ARG A 623 -6.77 -4.62 19.08
C ARG A 623 -6.76 -5.39 20.40
N ASP A 624 -7.40 -4.83 21.42
CA ASP A 624 -7.43 -5.39 22.77
C ASP A 624 -8.81 -5.95 23.12
N TYR A 625 -9.88 -5.25 22.73
CA TYR A 625 -11.27 -5.66 22.96
C TYR A 625 -12.13 -5.47 21.71
N SER A 626 -13.22 -6.22 21.63
CA SER A 626 -14.17 -6.19 20.52
C SER A 626 -15.60 -6.33 21.05
N ALA A 627 -16.56 -5.70 20.37
CA ALA A 627 -17.97 -5.79 20.70
C ALA A 627 -18.86 -5.83 19.46
N ILE A 628 -19.82 -6.76 19.43
CA ILE A 628 -20.84 -6.87 18.38
C ILE A 628 -22.22 -6.64 19.00
N LEU A 629 -22.88 -5.53 18.66
CA LEU A 629 -24.24 -5.21 19.07
C LEU A 629 -25.24 -5.58 17.97
N TYR A 630 -26.20 -6.45 18.28
CA TYR A 630 -27.20 -6.92 17.33
C TYR A 630 -28.43 -6.01 17.26
N LEU A 631 -28.85 -5.70 16.03
CA LEU A 631 -29.99 -4.82 15.76
C LEU A 631 -31.29 -5.61 15.50
N ASN A 632 -31.20 -6.90 15.18
CA ASN A 632 -32.35 -7.72 14.81
C ASN A 632 -32.11 -9.23 15.06
N GLY A 633 -33.13 -10.05 14.77
CA GLY A 633 -33.12 -11.52 14.97
C GLY A 633 -34.17 -12.27 14.14
N ASP A 634 -34.77 -11.60 13.16
CA ASP A 634 -35.81 -12.07 12.24
C ASP A 634 -35.22 -12.67 10.95
N PHE A 635 -34.21 -13.52 11.11
CA PHE A 635 -33.49 -14.21 10.05
C PHE A 635 -33.14 -15.65 10.47
N ASP A 636 -32.87 -16.53 9.49
CA ASP A 636 -32.43 -17.90 9.76
C ASP A 636 -30.90 -18.01 9.70
N GLY A 637 -30.34 -18.81 10.61
CA GLY A 637 -28.89 -19.01 10.72
C GLY A 637 -28.18 -17.85 11.42
N GLY A 638 -26.99 -17.46 10.96
CA GLY A 638 -26.30 -16.25 11.42
C GLY A 638 -25.81 -16.24 12.88
N ASN A 639 -25.91 -17.35 13.61
CA ASN A 639 -25.44 -17.41 15.01
C ASN A 639 -23.93 -17.15 15.10
N PHE A 640 -23.55 -16.34 16.09
CA PHE A 640 -22.15 -16.11 16.46
C PHE A 640 -21.70 -17.26 17.36
N TYR A 641 -20.46 -17.72 17.22
CA TYR A 641 -19.93 -18.80 18.06
C TYR A 641 -18.45 -18.62 18.37
N PHE A 642 -18.06 -18.98 19.58
CA PHE A 642 -16.66 -19.09 20.01
C PHE A 642 -16.16 -20.53 19.78
N THR A 643 -14.87 -20.70 19.54
CA THR A 643 -14.20 -22.02 19.47
C THR A 643 -12.96 -22.04 20.35
N GLU A 644 -12.39 -23.24 20.50
CA GLU A 644 -10.98 -23.40 20.86
C GLU A 644 -10.06 -22.92 19.70
N LEU A 645 -8.75 -22.91 19.94
CA LEU A 645 -7.72 -22.62 18.92
C LEU A 645 -7.71 -23.58 17.72
N ASP A 646 -8.38 -24.73 17.80
CA ASP A 646 -8.50 -25.71 16.71
C ASP A 646 -9.47 -25.30 15.58
N ALA A 647 -10.17 -24.17 15.77
CA ALA A 647 -11.23 -23.62 14.91
C ALA A 647 -12.41 -24.56 14.61
N LYS A 648 -12.60 -25.61 15.42
CA LYS A 648 -13.58 -26.71 15.20
C LYS A 648 -14.41 -27.02 16.44
N THR A 649 -13.78 -27.00 17.62
CA THR A 649 -14.42 -27.29 18.91
C THR A 649 -15.16 -26.04 19.37
N VAL A 650 -16.47 -25.97 19.09
CA VAL A 650 -17.35 -24.86 19.50
C VAL A 650 -17.52 -24.87 21.02
N THR A 651 -17.13 -23.78 21.67
CA THR A 651 -17.14 -23.63 23.14
C THR A 651 -18.43 -22.98 23.63
N ALA A 652 -18.98 -22.03 22.87
CA ALA A 652 -20.26 -21.39 23.11
C ALA A 652 -20.88 -20.83 21.82
N GLU A 653 -22.21 -20.72 21.78
CA GLU A 653 -22.96 -20.18 20.66
C GLU A 653 -23.97 -19.13 21.16
N VAL A 654 -24.07 -18.01 20.45
CA VAL A 654 -24.91 -16.86 20.79
C VAL A 654 -25.85 -16.55 19.63
N GLN A 655 -27.15 -16.70 19.87
CA GLN A 655 -28.19 -16.31 18.94
C GLN A 655 -28.36 -14.76 18.96
N PRO A 656 -28.25 -14.07 17.81
CA PRO A 656 -28.52 -12.64 17.71
C PRO A 656 -29.98 -12.29 18.00
N GLN A 657 -30.20 -11.15 18.64
CA GLN A 657 -31.49 -10.50 18.80
C GLN A 657 -31.29 -8.99 18.98
N CYS A 658 -32.31 -8.18 18.71
CA CYS A 658 -32.24 -6.73 18.98
C CYS A 658 -31.81 -6.44 20.43
N GLY A 659 -30.84 -5.53 20.59
CA GLY A 659 -30.37 -5.07 21.90
C GLY A 659 -29.34 -5.98 22.57
N ARG A 660 -29.00 -7.12 21.95
CA ARG A 660 -27.98 -8.05 22.46
C ARG A 660 -26.57 -7.63 22.03
N ALA A 661 -25.70 -7.35 22.98
CA ALA A 661 -24.27 -7.18 22.75
C ALA A 661 -23.49 -8.44 23.10
N VAL A 662 -22.47 -8.77 22.31
CA VAL A 662 -21.41 -9.73 22.66
C VAL A 662 -20.11 -8.94 22.77
N GLY A 663 -19.49 -8.94 23.95
CA GLY A 663 -18.20 -8.28 24.19
C GLY A 663 -17.13 -9.28 24.59
N PHE A 664 -15.91 -9.11 24.08
CA PHE A 664 -14.80 -10.03 24.36
C PHE A 664 -13.44 -9.36 24.18
N SER A 665 -12.39 -9.90 24.81
CA SER A 665 -11.00 -9.54 24.48
C SER A 665 -10.60 -10.11 23.11
N SER A 666 -9.89 -9.33 22.30
CA SER A 666 -9.59 -9.62 20.89
C SER A 666 -8.50 -10.68 20.66
N GLY A 667 -8.05 -11.37 21.72
CA GLY A 667 -6.89 -12.27 21.74
C GLY A 667 -7.19 -13.75 21.49
N GLU A 668 -6.14 -14.55 21.64
CA GLU A 668 -6.12 -15.99 21.35
C GLU A 668 -7.06 -16.82 22.24
N GLU A 669 -7.60 -16.24 23.31
CA GLU A 669 -8.61 -16.84 24.18
C GLU A 669 -10.05 -16.76 23.63
N ASN A 670 -10.28 -15.94 22.59
CA ASN A 670 -11.59 -15.75 21.94
C ASN A 670 -11.59 -15.97 20.40
N PRO A 671 -11.10 -17.12 19.87
CA PRO A 671 -11.37 -17.52 18.49
C PRO A 671 -12.88 -17.62 18.25
N HIS A 672 -13.38 -17.05 17.16
CA HIS A 672 -14.82 -16.98 16.91
C HIS A 672 -15.19 -16.85 15.43
N GLY A 673 -16.42 -17.23 15.10
CA GLY A 673 -16.99 -17.16 13.75
C GLY A 673 -18.50 -16.89 13.75
N VAL A 674 -19.10 -16.84 12.55
CA VAL A 674 -20.53 -16.59 12.36
C VAL A 674 -21.11 -17.58 11.35
N LYS A 675 -22.07 -18.41 11.76
CA LYS A 675 -22.71 -19.40 10.88
C LYS A 675 -23.41 -18.74 9.68
N ALA A 676 -23.58 -19.47 8.59
CA ALA A 676 -24.30 -19.02 7.39
C ALA A 676 -25.62 -18.32 7.74
N VAL A 677 -25.90 -17.16 7.14
CA VAL A 677 -27.25 -16.57 7.12
C VAL A 677 -28.00 -17.20 5.94
N THR A 678 -29.09 -17.92 6.20
CA THR A 678 -29.78 -18.76 5.20
C THR A 678 -31.15 -18.23 4.76
N ARG A 679 -31.75 -17.29 5.49
CA ARG A 679 -32.90 -16.50 5.02
C ARG A 679 -32.94 -15.15 5.72
N GLY A 680 -33.28 -14.08 5.00
CA GLY A 680 -33.45 -12.74 5.56
C GLY A 680 -32.14 -11.96 5.67
N GLN A 681 -32.15 -10.93 6.52
CA GLN A 681 -31.05 -9.99 6.71
C GLN A 681 -30.63 -9.94 8.19
N ARG A 682 -29.33 -10.01 8.46
CA ARG A 682 -28.70 -9.92 9.78
C ARG A 682 -27.94 -8.60 9.91
N CYS A 683 -28.35 -7.73 10.83
CA CYS A 683 -27.75 -6.42 11.03
C CYS A 683 -27.13 -6.28 12.43
N ALA A 684 -25.93 -5.69 12.49
CA ALA A 684 -25.16 -5.49 13.71
C ALA A 684 -24.28 -4.23 13.62
N ILE A 685 -23.88 -3.68 14.77
CA ILE A 685 -22.75 -2.78 14.87
C ILE A 685 -21.56 -3.59 15.38
N ALA A 686 -20.49 -3.64 14.59
CA ALA A 686 -19.21 -4.21 14.99
C ALA A 686 -18.25 -3.08 15.41
N LEU A 687 -17.70 -3.21 16.61
CA LEU A 687 -16.78 -2.27 17.23
C LEU A 687 -15.51 -3.01 17.63
N TRP A 688 -14.38 -2.48 17.20
CA TRP A 688 -13.06 -2.96 17.61
C TRP A 688 -12.38 -1.85 18.40
N PHE A 689 -11.71 -2.22 19.49
CA PHE A 689 -11.11 -1.30 20.43
C PHE A 689 -9.63 -1.60 20.68
N THR A 690 -8.90 -0.55 21.05
CA THR A 690 -7.50 -0.58 21.47
C THR A 690 -7.33 0.24 22.75
N LEU A 691 -6.36 -0.14 23.57
CA LEU A 691 -5.92 0.61 24.75
C LEU A 691 -4.88 1.69 24.38
N ASP A 692 -4.38 1.68 23.13
CA ASP A 692 -3.39 2.63 22.62
C ASP A 692 -4.06 3.74 21.76
N PRO A 693 -4.09 5.00 22.22
CA PRO A 693 -4.72 6.10 21.45
C PRO A 693 -4.09 6.34 20.08
N ARG A 694 -2.84 5.90 19.86
CA ARG A 694 -2.15 6.01 18.56
C ARG A 694 -2.79 5.15 17.46
N HIS A 695 -3.58 4.16 17.86
CA HIS A 695 -4.28 3.23 16.97
C HIS A 695 -5.80 3.51 16.85
N SER A 696 -6.26 4.70 17.29
CA SER A 696 -7.63 5.17 17.09
C SER A 696 -7.94 5.44 15.60
N GLU A 697 -9.16 5.11 15.16
CA GLU A 697 -9.60 5.28 13.78
C GLU A 697 -9.79 6.76 13.41
N ARG A 698 -9.36 7.16 12.20
CA ARG A 698 -9.48 8.56 11.75
C ARG A 698 -10.94 8.99 11.55
N ASP A 699 -11.80 8.08 11.08
CA ASP A 699 -13.25 8.29 11.00
C ASP A 699 -13.86 8.69 12.36
N ARG A 700 -13.37 8.16 13.48
CA ARG A 700 -13.87 8.49 14.83
C ARG A 700 -13.54 9.93 15.16
N VAL A 701 -12.28 10.34 15.04
CA VAL A 701 -11.85 11.73 15.29
C VAL A 701 -12.67 12.72 14.43
N GLN A 702 -12.89 12.39 13.15
CA GLN A 702 -13.72 13.21 12.25
C GLN A 702 -15.22 13.19 12.61
N ALA A 703 -15.74 12.10 13.16
CA ALA A 703 -17.10 12.01 13.70
C ALA A 703 -17.24 12.84 14.99
N ASP A 704 -16.27 12.76 15.90
CA ASP A 704 -16.23 13.49 17.17
C ASP A 704 -16.20 15.01 16.93
N ASP A 705 -15.34 15.47 16.01
CA ASP A 705 -15.27 16.88 15.58
C ASP A 705 -16.59 17.34 14.93
N LEU A 706 -17.20 16.50 14.09
CA LEU A 706 -18.48 16.81 13.44
C LEU A 706 -19.65 16.84 14.45
N VAL A 707 -19.64 15.98 15.47
CA VAL A 707 -20.60 16.01 16.58
C VAL A 707 -20.43 17.26 17.43
N LYS A 708 -19.19 17.63 17.79
CA LYS A 708 -18.87 18.87 18.51
C LYS A 708 -19.29 20.12 17.73
N MET A 709 -19.07 20.13 16.41
CA MET A 709 -19.51 21.20 15.51
C MET A 709 -21.03 21.34 15.44
N LEU A 710 -21.76 20.22 15.28
CA LEU A 710 -23.21 20.24 15.03
C LEU A 710 -24.07 20.31 16.29
N PHE A 711 -23.52 19.93 17.46
CA PHE A 711 -24.28 19.80 18.71
C PHE A 711 -23.65 20.50 19.93
N GLY A 712 -22.49 21.13 19.79
CA GLY A 712 -21.78 21.83 20.87
C GLY A 712 -20.79 20.95 21.65
N PRO A 713 -19.95 21.56 22.52
CA PRO A 713 -18.92 20.83 23.27
C PRO A 713 -19.50 19.82 24.26
N ASP A 714 -20.62 20.14 24.90
CA ASP A 714 -21.26 19.31 25.94
C ASP A 714 -22.02 18.10 25.36
N ALA A 715 -21.93 17.85 24.05
CA ALA A 715 -22.69 16.84 23.33
C ALA A 715 -22.39 15.39 23.74
N GLU A 716 -21.27 15.15 24.44
CA GLU A 716 -20.80 13.85 24.95
C GLU A 716 -21.35 13.46 26.34
N GLU A 717 -21.94 14.41 27.08
CA GLU A 717 -22.39 14.21 28.49
C GLU A 717 -23.92 14.09 28.68
N VAL A 718 -24.71 14.41 27.64
CA VAL A 718 -26.16 14.71 27.74
C VAL A 718 -27.01 13.65 28.47
N ASP A 719 -26.64 12.37 28.41
CA ASP A 719 -27.44 11.23 28.89
C ASP A 719 -27.61 11.17 30.42
N LEU A 720 -26.60 11.59 31.20
CA LEU A 720 -26.63 11.46 32.67
C LEU A 720 -27.75 12.27 33.35
N SER A 721 -28.27 13.29 32.67
CA SER A 721 -29.20 14.27 33.25
C SER A 721 -30.68 13.86 33.16
N ARG A 722 -31.05 12.90 32.30
CA ARG A 722 -32.46 12.61 31.97
C ARG A 722 -33.06 11.46 32.77
N GLU A 723 -32.27 10.47 33.17
CA GLU A 723 -32.76 9.32 33.94
C GLU A 723 -32.72 9.57 35.46
N ALA A 724 -31.72 10.33 35.94
CA ALA A 724 -31.62 10.75 37.35
C ALA A 724 -32.84 11.56 37.85
N ALA A 725 -33.56 12.24 36.94
CA ALA A 725 -34.74 13.06 37.25
C ALA A 725 -35.97 12.24 37.70
N GLY A 726 -35.97 10.91 37.61
CA GLY A 726 -37.08 10.05 38.02
C GLY A 726 -37.24 9.86 39.53
N GLN A 727 -36.21 10.13 40.34
CA GLN A 727 -36.22 9.83 41.78
C GLN A 727 -36.74 10.99 42.62
N GLY A 728 -38.07 11.10 42.74
CA GLY A 728 -38.71 12.11 43.57
C GLY A 728 -38.47 11.91 45.08
N GLN A 729 -37.88 12.91 45.74
CA GLN A 729 -37.91 13.07 47.20
C GLN A 729 -38.97 14.13 47.59
N PRO A 730 -39.65 13.99 48.74
CA PRO A 730 -40.74 14.89 49.13
C PRO A 730 -40.22 16.27 49.54
N ALA A 731 -40.97 17.32 49.18
CA ALA A 731 -40.60 18.70 49.46
C ALA A 731 -40.65 19.04 50.98
N PRO A 732 -39.68 19.82 51.50
CA PRO A 732 -39.78 20.41 52.84
C PRO A 732 -40.84 21.54 52.87
N PRO A 733 -41.44 21.83 54.04
CA PRO A 733 -42.54 22.79 54.15
C PRO A 733 -42.11 24.26 54.03
N GLU A 734 -43.04 25.11 53.57
CA GLU A 734 -42.84 26.55 53.36
C GLU A 734 -42.59 27.36 54.64
N PRO A 735 -41.66 28.34 54.63
CA PRO A 735 -41.64 29.46 55.57
C PRO A 735 -42.67 30.53 55.19
N LEU A 736 -43.35 31.09 56.21
CA LEU A 736 -44.39 32.12 56.05
C LEU A 736 -43.88 33.45 55.48
N ALA A 737 -44.75 34.15 54.74
CA ALA A 737 -44.42 35.39 54.03
C ALA A 737 -44.22 36.63 54.94
N GLY A 738 -43.27 37.49 54.54
CA GLY A 738 -43.05 38.85 55.05
C GLY A 738 -43.20 39.92 53.94
N PRO A 739 -43.45 41.20 54.26
CA PRO A 739 -44.20 42.08 53.36
C PRO A 739 -43.40 42.86 52.30
N ARG A 740 -44.16 43.35 51.30
CA ARG A 740 -43.72 44.10 50.12
C ARG A 740 -43.17 45.50 50.41
N ALA A 741 -42.19 45.89 49.60
CA ALA A 741 -42.27 47.10 48.77
C ALA A 741 -41.82 46.68 47.34
N GLY A 742 -42.27 47.27 46.24
CA GLY A 742 -43.24 48.36 46.09
C GLY A 742 -42.84 49.27 44.92
N ASP A 743 -43.54 49.09 43.79
CA ASP A 743 -43.89 50.13 42.80
C ASP A 743 -42.70 50.75 42.00
N LYS A 744 -42.73 50.91 40.66
CA LYS A 744 -43.84 51.27 39.74
C LYS A 744 -43.61 50.87 38.27
N ASP A 745 -44.73 50.74 37.54
CA ASP A 745 -45.09 51.31 36.21
C ASP A 745 -44.03 51.29 35.06
N GLU A 746 -44.32 50.99 33.78
CA GLU A 746 -45.55 50.86 32.96
C GLU A 746 -45.16 49.94 31.74
N LEU A 747 -46.04 49.27 30.99
CA LEU A 747 -47.51 49.21 30.93
C LEU A 747 -47.94 47.83 30.37
#